data_AF-A0A7C4B3P2-F1
#
_entry.id   AF-A0A7C4B3P2-F1
#
_cell.length_a   1.000
_cell.length_b   1.000
_cell.length_c   1.000
_cell.angle_alpha   90.00
_cell.angle_beta   90.00
_cell.angle_gamma   90.00
#
_symmetry.space_group_name_H-M   'P 1'
#
loop_
_entity.id
_entity.type
_entity.pdbx_description
1 polymer ?
#
loop_
_entity_poly.entity_id
_entity_poly.type
_entity_poly.pdbx_seq_one_letter_code
_entity_poly.pdbx_strand_id
1 'polypeptide(L)'
;MKSKVTKGIEARKMLGVAVLGLLVLGGFVVLANQSPHTYTNATDGLPIASTAVNGQNTSMEVKLNTHLPIHIIEDYGFNLPGNGVTGGNGTADDPYIIENWEIDGNGGTYRIWIENTRSVYFVIRNCKLLNANGTNLDFPFGSGITLSNVSLGVLENNTCSNNSNGIYLVNSTNNIVKNNDLSSNLDGIMLVSSSNYNNITNNNCWGNNESIHIYQSGYNNVSYNKCTGNSMDGIYLGATATHNNITNNNCSGNIYGIQLDASRYNNISDNNCSGNNYGIYLEGWFSDHYYNNITNNRGWSNTYGIFLDHSAGNNISYNYFTSNIINSKGILLNDSSDNNAIAYNNFIGNYLGIYLNSSSTNNITSNNCSKNYFGILLASSSQLNNITYNYIYNNVETGIDVLSSSSGNIIHHNNFWRNNGAGRGVSGNYQAYDDAGGNTWYDYTTQEGNYWSNWDGNGWGTASAYPIGGGKASDYNPLSKPALPPLQIIGNANLSYYATLYGWAGDGTSGNPYRINGYYLNGNATGTPSASGIWVENTTAWFTVSNCTIRNVTKSTPFPFGAGICIRNVTNSSIEYNTVSANRCGIYLYASSKNTIASNNCSKNYFGIQSVLLSQFNNITYNYIYNNAGTGIDVRSFSSGNIIHHNNFYQNNGAGKGVSGYCQAYDDAGGNTWYDNTAKEGNYWSNWDGNGSGTANAYPIDGGKTSDWYPLSKPALPPLHIIGNANLSYYASFYGWAGDGTSGNPYRINGYHLNANVSGTPSAFSVWVENTTAWFTVSNCTIRNATKSTPFPSGAGICFRNVTNGSIEYNTVSANRYGIYLYASNKNTITNNNCYDNTYNGIYVYSASSNNTITNNDCSGNWYGINIDSSSNNTITDNNCHDNSQYGIYLSSSSKYNNITNNKCSNNSDSGIFLYSSSSNILSNNNCSDNKNTGIYIYSSSDYNRITNNTCNRNTNYGIFLRGSISNNITNNNCSANSYYGIYLASSNNNTITYNYFYQNANYGINISDSSTGNILHHNYFYQNNGAGKGVNGNCQAYDDAGGNYWYDNTTREGNYWSNWDGSGWGTPGAYPIDGTAGA
;
A
#
# COMPACT_ATOMS: atom_id res chain seq x y z
N MET A 1 -14.68 -37.35 -65.35
CA MET A 1 -14.83 -38.80 -65.61
C MET A 1 -15.11 -39.47 -64.28
N LYS A 2 -16.30 -40.09 -64.23
CA LYS A 2 -16.81 -41.20 -63.38
C LYS A 2 -16.31 -41.33 -61.92
N SER A 3 -17.13 -41.58 -60.90
CA SER A 3 -18.59 -41.65 -60.73
C SER A 3 -18.88 -42.08 -59.27
N LYS A 4 -19.87 -41.42 -58.63
CA LYS A 4 -21.05 -42.03 -57.95
C LYS A 4 -20.83 -43.04 -56.78
N VAL A 5 -21.40 -42.74 -55.59
CA VAL A 5 -22.66 -43.36 -55.03
C VAL A 5 -22.34 -44.62 -54.18
N THR A 6 -22.86 -44.94 -52.99
CA THR A 6 -23.81 -44.38 -51.98
C THR A 6 -23.74 -45.29 -50.74
N LYS A 7 -24.11 -44.73 -49.57
CA LYS A 7 -24.93 -45.29 -48.45
C LYS A 7 -24.73 -46.73 -47.90
N GLY A 8 -24.81 -46.81 -46.57
CA GLY A 8 -25.47 -47.91 -45.83
C GLY A 8 -24.69 -48.40 -44.60
N ILE A 9 -24.87 -47.78 -43.42
CA ILE A 9 -25.64 -48.30 -42.25
C ILE A 9 -24.87 -49.31 -41.36
N GLU A 10 -24.67 -48.87 -40.11
CA GLU A 10 -24.52 -49.54 -38.80
C GLU A 10 -24.06 -51.02 -38.72
N ALA A 11 -23.02 -51.29 -37.91
CA ALA A 11 -23.17 -51.61 -36.46
C ALA A 11 -21.98 -52.42 -35.90
N ARG A 12 -21.38 -51.85 -34.83
CA ARG A 12 -20.90 -52.47 -33.57
C ARG A 12 -19.67 -53.42 -33.53
N LYS A 13 -18.73 -52.96 -32.66
CA LYS A 13 -17.96 -53.69 -31.62
C LYS A 13 -16.87 -54.69 -32.12
N MET A 14 -15.69 -54.83 -31.53
CA MET A 14 -14.90 -54.18 -30.48
C MET A 14 -13.48 -54.83 -30.52
N LEU A 15 -12.46 -54.11 -30.01
CA LEU A 15 -11.12 -54.57 -29.56
C LEU A 15 -10.07 -55.09 -30.56
N GLY A 16 -8.83 -54.57 -30.41
CA GLY A 16 -7.60 -55.33 -30.73
C GLY A 16 -6.38 -54.52 -31.19
N VAL A 17 -5.70 -53.88 -30.24
CA VAL A 17 -4.27 -53.51 -30.12
C VAL A 17 -3.29 -53.69 -31.31
N ALA A 18 -2.35 -52.72 -31.38
CA ALA A 18 -0.94 -52.74 -31.84
C ALA A 18 -0.63 -51.91 -33.12
N VAL A 19 0.50 -51.22 -33.35
CA VAL A 19 1.89 -51.22 -32.81
C VAL A 19 2.57 -49.87 -33.18
N LEU A 20 3.76 -49.60 -32.58
CA LEU A 20 4.96 -48.88 -33.06
C LEU A 20 5.15 -47.44 -32.53
N GLY A 21 6.30 -47.03 -31.98
CA GLY A 21 7.63 -47.65 -31.98
C GLY A 21 8.66 -46.93 -31.08
N LEU A 22 9.85 -47.53 -31.09
CA LEU A 22 11.02 -47.42 -30.20
C LEU A 22 11.74 -46.04 -30.06
N LEU A 23 12.18 -45.79 -28.82
CA LEU A 23 13.56 -45.46 -28.34
C LEU A 23 14.49 -44.54 -29.14
N VAL A 24 15.00 -43.49 -28.46
CA VAL A 24 16.44 -43.13 -28.44
C VAL A 24 16.86 -42.67 -27.03
N LEU A 25 18.03 -43.16 -26.60
CA LEU A 25 18.75 -43.00 -25.33
C LEU A 25 19.36 -41.60 -25.09
N GLY A 26 19.57 -41.29 -23.81
CA GLY A 26 20.56 -40.31 -23.35
C GLY A 26 20.57 -40.16 -21.82
N GLY A 27 21.33 -41.00 -21.12
CA GLY A 27 21.50 -40.90 -19.67
C GLY A 27 22.61 -39.92 -19.27
N PHE A 28 22.53 -39.36 -18.05
CA PHE A 28 23.70 -38.91 -17.27
C PHE A 28 23.43 -38.95 -15.75
N VAL A 29 24.20 -39.82 -15.11
CA VAL A 29 24.91 -39.72 -13.81
C VAL A 29 24.32 -38.84 -12.69
N VAL A 30 23.95 -39.54 -11.61
CA VAL A 30 23.83 -39.05 -10.23
C VAL A 30 25.22 -38.81 -9.64
N LEU A 31 25.49 -37.60 -9.14
CA LEU A 31 26.52 -37.35 -8.12
C LEU A 31 25.87 -36.60 -6.95
N ALA A 32 25.83 -37.30 -5.81
CA ALA A 32 25.58 -36.72 -4.50
C ALA A 32 26.93 -36.35 -3.86
N ASN A 33 27.08 -35.11 -3.35
CA ASN A 33 27.22 -34.85 -1.90
C ASN A 33 27.58 -33.38 -1.56
N GLN A 34 26.81 -32.88 -0.57
CA GLN A 34 27.17 -32.03 0.59
C GLN A 34 27.55 -30.56 0.36
N SER A 35 26.68 -29.56 0.68
CA SER A 35 26.19 -29.04 1.99
C SER A 35 27.08 -27.90 2.53
N PRO A 36 26.63 -26.96 3.41
CA PRO A 36 25.28 -26.52 3.82
C PRO A 36 25.13 -24.98 3.84
N HIS A 37 23.98 -24.44 4.29
CA HIS A 37 23.78 -23.19 5.09
C HIS A 37 22.30 -22.73 4.96
N THR A 38 21.39 -23.23 5.80
CA THR A 38 20.83 -22.56 7.00
C THR A 38 20.09 -21.23 6.74
N TYR A 39 18.75 -21.26 6.82
CA TYR A 39 17.99 -20.33 7.65
C TYR A 39 16.86 -21.07 8.36
N THR A 40 16.80 -20.86 9.66
CA THR A 40 15.91 -21.43 10.66
C THR A 40 14.63 -20.61 10.83
N ASN A 41 13.51 -21.34 10.95
CA ASN A 41 12.30 -21.15 11.76
C ASN A 41 11.86 -19.73 12.20
N ALA A 42 10.61 -19.42 11.83
CA ALA A 42 9.60 -18.92 12.76
C ALA A 42 8.26 -19.61 12.43
N THR A 43 7.99 -20.75 13.08
CA THR A 43 6.65 -21.26 13.32
C THR A 43 6.18 -20.70 14.66
N ASP A 44 4.99 -20.10 14.71
CA ASP A 44 3.91 -20.53 15.62
C ASP A 44 2.68 -19.63 15.53
N GLY A 45 1.54 -20.30 15.40
CA GLY A 45 0.19 -19.75 15.27
C GLY A 45 -0.81 -20.90 15.11
N LEU A 46 -0.79 -21.80 16.11
CA LEU A 46 -1.61 -23.00 16.26
C LEU A 46 -3.13 -22.72 16.16
N PRO A 47 -3.94 -23.61 15.56
CA PRO A 47 -5.31 -23.80 15.99
C PRO A 47 -5.33 -24.65 17.26
N ILE A 48 -6.14 -24.21 18.22
CA ILE A 48 -6.33 -24.78 19.55
C ILE A 48 -6.83 -26.22 19.41
N ALA A 49 -5.98 -27.21 19.73
CA ALA A 49 -6.41 -28.54 20.09
C ALA A 49 -6.54 -28.58 21.62
N SER A 50 -7.75 -28.46 22.13
CA SER A 50 -8.05 -28.75 23.53
C SER A 50 -7.90 -30.26 23.76
N THR A 51 -6.87 -30.62 24.53
CA THR A 51 -6.75 -31.81 25.38
C THR A 51 -7.80 -32.91 25.19
N ALA A 52 -7.45 -33.95 24.42
CA ALA A 52 -7.99 -35.29 24.65
C ALA A 52 -6.92 -36.10 25.38
N VAL A 53 -7.24 -36.40 26.63
CA VAL A 53 -6.54 -37.32 27.51
C VAL A 53 -6.27 -38.62 26.76
N ASN A 54 -5.07 -39.16 26.92
CA ASN A 54 -4.75 -40.55 26.63
C ASN A 54 -5.48 -41.42 27.67
N GLY A 55 -6.81 -41.49 27.53
CA GLY A 55 -7.67 -42.47 28.16
C GLY A 55 -7.85 -43.56 27.12
N GLN A 56 -7.46 -44.78 27.47
CA GLN A 56 -7.77 -45.94 26.64
C GLN A 56 -9.27 -45.95 26.34
N ASN A 57 -9.64 -45.79 25.08
CA ASN A 57 -10.94 -46.18 24.58
C ASN A 57 -10.68 -47.30 23.58
N THR A 58 -10.80 -48.52 24.09
CA THR A 58 -11.02 -49.72 23.31
C THR A 58 -12.16 -49.44 22.32
N SER A 59 -11.90 -49.47 21.02
CA SER A 59 -12.96 -49.71 20.05
C SER A 59 -13.52 -51.10 20.36
N MET A 60 -14.69 -51.18 21.01
CA MET A 60 -15.46 -52.42 20.98
C MET A 60 -15.81 -52.66 19.51
N GLU A 61 -15.20 -53.66 18.87
CA GLU A 61 -15.72 -54.19 17.61
C GLU A 61 -17.19 -54.58 17.84
N VAL A 62 -18.10 -53.95 17.11
CA VAL A 62 -19.51 -54.35 17.12
C VAL A 62 -19.59 -55.77 16.55
N LYS A 63 -20.05 -56.72 17.35
CA LYS A 63 -20.23 -58.11 16.92
C LYS A 63 -21.38 -58.19 15.91
N LEU A 64 -21.07 -58.52 14.66
CA LEU A 64 -22.05 -58.74 13.60
C LEU A 64 -22.66 -60.15 13.66
N ASN A 65 -23.93 -60.28 13.26
CA ASN A 65 -24.61 -61.56 13.12
C ASN A 65 -24.76 -61.94 11.65
N THR A 66 -24.65 -63.22 11.30
CA THR A 66 -24.86 -63.66 9.91
C THR A 66 -26.35 -63.70 9.56
N HIS A 67 -26.70 -63.27 8.33
CA HIS A 67 -28.06 -63.35 7.81
C HIS A 67 -28.07 -63.73 6.32
N LEU A 68 -29.16 -64.34 5.85
CA LEU A 68 -29.42 -64.54 4.42
C LEU A 68 -29.75 -63.19 3.74
N PRO A 69 -29.82 -63.09 2.41
CA PRO A 69 -30.27 -61.86 1.76
C PRO A 69 -31.67 -61.42 2.25
N ILE A 70 -31.85 -60.12 2.43
CA ILE A 70 -33.10 -59.50 2.88
C ILE A 70 -33.79 -58.89 1.67
N HIS A 71 -35.07 -59.21 1.49
CA HIS A 71 -35.93 -58.59 0.48
C HIS A 71 -37.23 -58.13 1.14
N ILE A 72 -37.53 -56.84 1.05
CA ILE A 72 -38.74 -56.23 1.57
C ILE A 72 -39.51 -55.63 0.39
N ILE A 73 -40.71 -56.14 0.18
CA ILE A 73 -41.64 -55.72 -0.88
C ILE A 73 -42.80 -54.99 -0.21
N GLU A 74 -43.03 -53.73 -0.60
CA GLU A 74 -44.07 -52.84 -0.07
C GLU A 74 -43.98 -52.56 1.45
N ASP A 75 -44.76 -51.60 1.93
CA ASP A 75 -44.69 -51.11 3.33
C ASP A 75 -45.02 -52.21 4.35
N TYR A 76 -45.91 -53.17 4.01
CA TYR A 76 -46.28 -54.25 4.92
C TYR A 76 -45.13 -55.25 5.14
N GLY A 77 -44.17 -55.35 4.21
CA GLY A 77 -43.07 -56.30 4.24
C GLY A 77 -42.14 -56.13 5.45
N PHE A 78 -42.08 -54.93 6.04
CA PHE A 78 -41.32 -54.65 7.27
C PHE A 78 -41.87 -55.36 8.52
N ASN A 79 -43.10 -55.90 8.47
CA ASN A 79 -43.73 -56.59 9.61
C ASN A 79 -43.71 -58.13 9.48
N LEU A 80 -43.12 -58.68 8.42
CA LEU A 80 -43.05 -60.13 8.20
C LEU A 80 -41.94 -60.80 9.05
N PRO A 81 -42.14 -62.01 9.59
CA PRO A 81 -41.08 -62.72 10.33
C PRO A 81 -39.86 -63.03 9.46
N GLY A 82 -38.65 -62.86 10.02
CA GLY A 82 -37.39 -63.23 9.34
C GLY A 82 -36.94 -62.26 8.24
N ASN A 83 -37.51 -61.06 8.19
CA ASN A 83 -37.21 -60.02 7.21
C ASN A 83 -36.00 -59.12 7.56
N GLY A 84 -35.25 -59.47 8.61
CA GLY A 84 -34.06 -58.74 9.05
C GLY A 84 -34.33 -57.43 9.82
N VAL A 85 -35.60 -57.05 10.04
CA VAL A 85 -35.96 -55.90 10.89
C VAL A 85 -35.73 -56.24 12.36
N THR A 86 -35.05 -55.37 13.08
CA THR A 86 -34.64 -55.55 14.48
C THR A 86 -35.40 -54.64 15.46
N GLY A 87 -36.13 -53.63 14.96
CA GLY A 87 -36.94 -52.72 15.77
C GLY A 87 -37.66 -51.64 14.96
N GLY A 88 -38.39 -50.76 15.66
CA GLY A 88 -39.12 -49.62 15.08
C GLY A 88 -40.51 -49.93 14.52
N ASN A 89 -41.27 -48.88 14.23
CA ASN A 89 -42.66 -48.97 13.75
C ASN A 89 -42.95 -48.27 12.41
N GLY A 90 -41.94 -47.62 11.81
CA GLY A 90 -42.05 -47.01 10.49
C GLY A 90 -42.48 -45.53 10.46
N THR A 91 -42.64 -44.90 11.63
CA THR A 91 -42.91 -43.45 11.73
C THR A 91 -41.62 -42.63 11.72
N ALA A 92 -41.71 -41.31 11.47
CA ALA A 92 -40.54 -40.42 11.50
C ALA A 92 -39.80 -40.43 12.85
N ASP A 93 -40.53 -40.55 13.96
CA ASP A 93 -39.99 -40.57 15.32
C ASP A 93 -39.48 -41.97 15.73
N ASP A 94 -39.97 -43.04 15.07
CA ASP A 94 -39.63 -44.44 15.36
C ASP A 94 -39.52 -45.26 14.06
N PRO A 95 -38.49 -45.02 13.23
CA PRO A 95 -38.34 -45.66 11.92
C PRO A 95 -38.03 -47.15 12.06
N TYR A 96 -38.43 -47.96 11.08
CA TYR A 96 -38.01 -49.37 11.04
C TYR A 96 -36.48 -49.50 11.00
N ILE A 97 -35.90 -50.40 11.79
CA ILE A 97 -34.45 -50.56 11.94
C ILE A 97 -34.02 -51.92 11.37
N ILE A 98 -33.02 -51.91 10.48
CA ILE A 98 -32.28 -53.09 10.04
C ILE A 98 -30.82 -52.87 10.42
N GLU A 99 -30.27 -53.64 11.37
CA GLU A 99 -28.91 -53.39 11.88
C GLU A 99 -28.08 -54.60 12.30
N ASN A 100 -26.75 -54.43 12.29
CA ASN A 100 -25.75 -55.38 12.80
C ASN A 100 -25.72 -56.74 12.07
N TRP A 101 -26.06 -56.75 10.77
CA TRP A 101 -26.03 -57.95 9.93
C TRP A 101 -24.76 -58.04 9.07
N GLU A 102 -24.19 -59.23 8.96
CA GLU A 102 -23.21 -59.62 7.95
C GLU A 102 -23.89 -60.55 6.92
N ILE A 103 -23.95 -60.11 5.66
CA ILE A 103 -24.59 -60.84 4.57
C ILE A 103 -23.56 -61.01 3.44
N ASP A 104 -23.05 -62.23 3.29
CA ASP A 104 -22.17 -62.62 2.18
C ASP A 104 -22.97 -63.22 1.03
N GLY A 105 -22.67 -62.74 -0.15
CA GLY A 105 -23.40 -63.03 -1.35
C GLY A 105 -23.01 -64.22 -2.17
N ASN A 106 -21.77 -64.68 -2.08
CA ASN A 106 -21.24 -65.79 -2.87
C ASN A 106 -21.63 -65.74 -4.38
N GLY A 107 -21.76 -64.55 -4.98
CA GLY A 107 -22.16 -64.39 -6.39
C GLY A 107 -23.66 -64.24 -6.67
N GLY A 108 -24.52 -64.04 -5.66
CA GLY A 108 -25.94 -63.68 -5.84
C GLY A 108 -26.19 -62.23 -6.31
N THR A 109 -27.45 -61.87 -6.58
CA THR A 109 -27.82 -60.57 -7.19
C THR A 109 -28.01 -59.40 -6.21
N TYR A 110 -28.34 -59.61 -4.92
CA TYR A 110 -28.44 -58.53 -3.93
C TYR A 110 -28.23 -59.00 -2.48
N ARG A 111 -27.89 -58.09 -1.55
CA ARG A 111 -27.85 -58.38 -0.09
C ARG A 111 -29.06 -57.84 0.66
N ILE A 112 -29.39 -56.56 0.48
CA ILE A 112 -30.63 -55.96 0.97
C ILE A 112 -31.33 -55.28 -0.21
N TRP A 113 -32.59 -55.64 -0.44
CA TRP A 113 -33.41 -55.01 -1.46
C TRP A 113 -34.73 -54.55 -0.82
N ILE A 114 -35.03 -53.26 -0.96
CA ILE A 114 -36.31 -52.68 -0.58
C ILE A 114 -36.95 -52.11 -1.85
N GLU A 115 -38.20 -52.51 -2.12
CA GLU A 115 -38.95 -52.02 -3.26
C GLU A 115 -40.35 -51.54 -2.92
N ASN A 116 -40.78 -50.48 -3.62
CA ASN A 116 -42.13 -49.91 -3.57
C ASN A 116 -42.58 -49.42 -2.19
N THR A 117 -41.66 -48.81 -1.43
CA THR A 117 -41.95 -48.24 -0.11
C THR A 117 -41.83 -46.72 -0.13
N ARG A 118 -42.95 -46.02 -0.03
CA ARG A 118 -42.99 -44.55 -0.17
C ARG A 118 -43.57 -43.81 1.03
N SER A 119 -44.19 -44.53 1.97
CA SER A 119 -44.95 -43.90 3.06
C SER A 119 -44.37 -44.14 4.46
N VAL A 120 -43.38 -45.03 4.59
CA VAL A 120 -42.77 -45.41 5.86
C VAL A 120 -41.31 -44.97 5.95
N TYR A 121 -40.86 -44.67 7.17
CA TYR A 121 -39.48 -44.32 7.48
C TYR A 121 -38.70 -45.55 7.92
N PHE A 122 -37.49 -45.72 7.41
CA PHE A 122 -36.62 -46.83 7.81
C PHE A 122 -35.14 -46.44 7.84
N VAL A 123 -34.36 -47.16 8.63
CA VAL A 123 -32.92 -47.02 8.80
C VAL A 123 -32.24 -48.37 8.58
N ILE A 124 -31.29 -48.42 7.65
CA ILE A 124 -30.36 -49.56 7.50
C ILE A 124 -29.01 -49.12 8.06
N ARG A 125 -28.49 -49.81 9.09
CA ARG A 125 -27.21 -49.42 9.70
C ARG A 125 -26.31 -50.50 10.25
N ASN A 126 -25.01 -50.24 10.29
CA ASN A 126 -24.00 -51.17 10.83
C ASN A 126 -24.02 -52.56 10.17
N CYS A 127 -24.41 -52.64 8.90
CA CYS A 127 -24.44 -53.90 8.15
C CYS A 127 -23.18 -54.05 7.28
N LYS A 128 -22.71 -55.29 7.11
CA LYS A 128 -21.60 -55.66 6.22
C LYS A 128 -22.11 -56.53 5.07
N LEU A 129 -22.05 -56.02 3.84
CA LEU A 129 -22.77 -56.53 2.68
C LEU A 129 -21.78 -56.82 1.53
N LEU A 130 -21.51 -58.11 1.27
CA LEU A 130 -20.37 -58.55 0.46
C LEU A 130 -20.77 -59.35 -0.79
N ASN A 131 -19.91 -59.31 -1.81
CA ASN A 131 -19.88 -60.28 -2.92
C ASN A 131 -21.20 -60.45 -3.71
N ALA A 132 -21.88 -59.33 -4.02
CA ALA A 132 -22.97 -59.29 -5.01
C ALA A 132 -22.45 -59.05 -6.44
N ASN A 133 -21.63 -59.96 -6.93
CA ASN A 133 -20.96 -59.91 -8.24
C ASN A 133 -21.48 -60.97 -9.22
N GLY A 134 -22.74 -61.42 -9.06
CA GLY A 134 -23.37 -62.38 -9.96
C GLY A 134 -23.44 -61.88 -11.41
N THR A 135 -23.21 -62.78 -12.37
CA THR A 135 -23.19 -62.49 -13.81
C THR A 135 -24.57 -62.29 -14.46
N ASN A 136 -25.65 -62.31 -13.67
CA ASN A 136 -27.00 -62.14 -14.18
C ASN A 136 -27.27 -60.66 -14.46
N LEU A 137 -27.66 -60.35 -15.69
CA LEU A 137 -28.11 -59.02 -16.14
C LEU A 137 -29.52 -58.66 -15.62
N ASP A 138 -30.12 -59.53 -14.81
CA ASP A 138 -31.46 -59.36 -14.26
C ASP A 138 -31.43 -58.43 -13.06
N PHE A 139 -32.38 -57.48 -13.03
CA PHE A 139 -32.57 -56.54 -11.93
C PHE A 139 -32.92 -57.27 -10.61
N PRO A 140 -32.35 -56.87 -9.46
CA PRO A 140 -31.41 -55.77 -9.26
C PRO A 140 -29.97 -56.15 -9.62
N PHE A 141 -29.25 -55.22 -10.26
CA PHE A 141 -27.85 -55.41 -10.67
C PHE A 141 -26.94 -55.57 -9.45
N GLY A 142 -26.59 -56.80 -9.09
CA GLY A 142 -25.48 -57.15 -8.19
C GLY A 142 -25.21 -56.14 -7.07
N SER A 143 -26.14 -55.91 -6.13
CA SER A 143 -26.04 -54.77 -5.20
C SER A 143 -25.89 -55.13 -3.73
N GLY A 144 -25.14 -54.33 -2.96
CA GLY A 144 -25.17 -54.38 -1.50
C GLY A 144 -26.56 -53.98 -0.97
N ILE A 145 -26.97 -52.74 -1.24
CA ILE A 145 -28.31 -52.22 -0.91
C ILE A 145 -28.98 -51.71 -2.18
N THR A 146 -30.20 -52.17 -2.48
CA THR A 146 -31.03 -51.63 -3.57
C THR A 146 -32.28 -50.96 -3.01
N LEU A 147 -32.52 -49.72 -3.43
CA LEU A 147 -33.76 -48.98 -3.21
C LEU A 147 -34.43 -48.72 -4.56
N SER A 148 -35.48 -49.49 -4.85
CA SER A 148 -36.25 -49.39 -6.11
C SER A 148 -37.61 -48.76 -5.84
N ASN A 149 -37.85 -47.56 -6.39
CA ASN A 149 -39.11 -46.85 -6.22
C ASN A 149 -39.42 -46.48 -4.76
N VAL A 150 -38.40 -46.01 -4.02
CA VAL A 150 -38.43 -45.80 -2.57
C VAL A 150 -38.24 -44.34 -2.17
N SER A 151 -38.88 -43.93 -1.07
CA SER A 151 -38.60 -42.67 -0.37
C SER A 151 -38.50 -42.84 1.15
N LEU A 152 -37.92 -41.84 1.83
CA LEU A 152 -37.84 -41.75 3.30
C LEU A 152 -36.91 -42.77 3.98
N GLY A 153 -36.00 -43.39 3.21
CA GLY A 153 -34.97 -44.28 3.74
C GLY A 153 -33.72 -43.55 4.23
N VAL A 154 -33.12 -44.03 5.32
CA VAL A 154 -31.80 -43.63 5.81
C VAL A 154 -30.84 -44.82 5.76
N LEU A 155 -29.77 -44.71 4.99
CA LEU A 155 -28.72 -45.73 4.90
C LEU A 155 -27.48 -45.20 5.63
N GLU A 156 -27.13 -45.73 6.80
CA GLU A 156 -26.02 -45.22 7.63
C GLU A 156 -25.02 -46.24 8.16
N ASN A 157 -23.71 -45.94 8.17
CA ASN A 157 -22.68 -46.79 8.79
C ASN A 157 -22.62 -48.23 8.24
N ASN A 158 -22.96 -48.45 6.96
CA ASN A 158 -22.88 -49.78 6.35
C ASN A 158 -21.56 -49.95 5.59
N THR A 159 -21.05 -51.17 5.53
CA THR A 159 -19.91 -51.57 4.70
C THR A 159 -20.41 -52.39 3.52
N CYS A 160 -20.26 -51.92 2.27
CA CYS A 160 -20.57 -52.71 1.07
C CYS A 160 -19.32 -52.88 0.19
N SER A 161 -18.93 -54.12 -0.10
CA SER A 161 -17.75 -54.38 -0.93
C SER A 161 -17.84 -55.58 -1.86
N ASN A 162 -17.09 -55.54 -2.97
CA ASN A 162 -17.08 -56.55 -4.04
C ASN A 162 -18.46 -56.78 -4.68
N ASN A 163 -19.24 -55.72 -4.85
CA ASN A 163 -20.55 -55.76 -5.52
C ASN A 163 -20.48 -55.10 -6.90
N SER A 164 -21.50 -55.26 -7.74
CA SER A 164 -21.66 -54.36 -8.89
C SER A 164 -21.97 -52.95 -8.39
N ASN A 165 -23.01 -52.78 -7.56
CA ASN A 165 -23.27 -51.51 -6.90
C ASN A 165 -23.14 -51.67 -5.38
N GLY A 166 -22.46 -50.77 -4.69
CA GLY A 166 -22.52 -50.72 -3.23
C GLY A 166 -23.94 -50.39 -2.77
N ILE A 167 -24.44 -49.23 -3.22
CA ILE A 167 -25.80 -48.75 -2.99
C ILE A 167 -26.42 -48.30 -4.31
N TYR A 168 -27.61 -48.79 -4.63
CA TYR A 168 -28.30 -48.52 -5.90
C TYR A 168 -29.69 -47.90 -5.69
N LEU A 169 -29.91 -46.69 -6.23
CA LEU A 169 -31.17 -45.94 -6.15
C LEU A 169 -31.79 -45.76 -7.54
N VAL A 170 -32.95 -46.37 -7.76
CA VAL A 170 -33.68 -46.32 -9.04
C VAL A 170 -35.05 -45.72 -8.83
N ASN A 171 -35.33 -44.61 -9.52
CA ASN A 171 -36.61 -43.89 -9.39
C ASN A 171 -36.98 -43.60 -7.92
N SER A 172 -35.97 -43.29 -7.11
CA SER A 172 -36.06 -43.15 -5.66
C SER A 172 -35.76 -41.71 -5.26
N THR A 173 -36.55 -41.15 -4.34
CA THR A 173 -36.49 -39.72 -3.98
C THR A 173 -36.50 -39.50 -2.48
N ASN A 174 -35.98 -38.36 -2.00
CA ASN A 174 -36.01 -38.00 -0.57
C ASN A 174 -35.38 -39.05 0.36
N ASN A 175 -34.32 -39.72 -0.11
CA ASN A 175 -33.55 -40.66 0.71
C ASN A 175 -32.26 -40.01 1.22
N ILE A 176 -31.77 -40.50 2.35
CA ILE A 176 -30.51 -40.07 2.96
C ILE A 176 -29.53 -41.25 2.93
N VAL A 177 -28.38 -41.06 2.29
CA VAL A 177 -27.28 -42.03 2.28
C VAL A 177 -26.10 -41.40 2.98
N LYS A 178 -25.70 -41.88 4.16
CA LYS A 178 -24.63 -41.25 4.94
C LYS A 178 -23.66 -42.18 5.66
N ASN A 179 -22.42 -41.78 5.85
CA ASN A 179 -21.43 -42.52 6.67
C ASN A 179 -21.19 -43.99 6.24
N ASN A 180 -21.44 -44.37 4.98
CA ASN A 180 -21.22 -45.75 4.52
C ASN A 180 -19.80 -45.93 3.96
N ASP A 181 -19.21 -47.10 4.16
CA ASP A 181 -17.94 -47.55 3.59
C ASP A 181 -18.20 -48.43 2.36
N LEU A 182 -17.77 -47.97 1.18
CA LEU A 182 -18.13 -48.55 -0.12
C LEU A 182 -16.86 -48.82 -0.95
N SER A 183 -16.45 -50.08 -1.07
CA SER A 183 -15.16 -50.41 -1.68
C SER A 183 -15.15 -51.58 -2.66
N SER A 184 -14.29 -51.54 -3.67
CA SER A 184 -14.13 -52.62 -4.66
C SER A 184 -15.42 -52.98 -5.40
N ASN A 185 -16.31 -52.01 -5.62
CA ASN A 185 -17.53 -52.18 -6.42
C ASN A 185 -17.33 -51.65 -7.85
N LEU A 186 -18.26 -51.90 -8.77
CA LEU A 186 -18.30 -51.13 -10.03
C LEU A 186 -18.66 -49.68 -9.68
N ASP A 187 -19.86 -49.46 -9.16
CA ASP A 187 -20.29 -48.16 -8.62
C ASP A 187 -20.39 -48.22 -7.09
N GLY A 188 -19.83 -47.24 -6.38
CA GLY A 188 -20.04 -47.11 -4.94
C GLY A 188 -21.50 -46.79 -4.63
N ILE A 189 -22.02 -45.69 -5.19
CA ILE A 189 -23.41 -45.25 -5.12
C ILE A 189 -23.89 -44.87 -6.52
N MET A 190 -24.99 -45.46 -6.99
CA MET A 190 -25.55 -45.15 -8.30
C MET A 190 -27.00 -44.65 -8.19
N LEU A 191 -27.29 -43.50 -8.81
CA LEU A 191 -28.61 -42.87 -8.92
C LEU A 191 -29.01 -42.79 -10.40
N VAL A 192 -30.14 -43.41 -10.74
CA VAL A 192 -30.64 -43.46 -12.12
C VAL A 192 -32.14 -43.23 -12.23
N SER A 193 -32.60 -42.93 -13.44
CA SER A 193 -34.02 -42.89 -13.81
C SER A 193 -34.84 -41.92 -12.96
N SER A 194 -34.48 -40.63 -12.96
CA SER A 194 -35.16 -39.58 -12.18
C SER A 194 -35.13 -39.78 -10.66
N SER A 195 -34.04 -40.36 -10.13
CA SER A 195 -33.78 -40.41 -8.70
C SER A 195 -33.39 -39.02 -8.20
N ASN A 196 -34.39 -38.19 -7.93
CA ASN A 196 -34.23 -36.76 -7.61
C ASN A 196 -34.36 -36.49 -6.10
N TYR A 197 -33.87 -35.33 -5.65
CA TYR A 197 -34.04 -34.85 -4.27
C TYR A 197 -33.46 -35.77 -3.19
N ASN A 198 -32.42 -36.56 -3.52
CA ASN A 198 -31.73 -37.39 -2.54
C ASN A 198 -30.54 -36.63 -1.92
N ASN A 199 -30.20 -37.00 -0.69
CA ASN A 199 -29.08 -36.43 0.05
C ASN A 199 -28.01 -37.49 0.33
N ILE A 200 -26.84 -37.31 -0.26
CA ILE A 200 -25.72 -38.27 -0.19
C ILE A 200 -24.58 -37.59 0.54
N THR A 201 -24.30 -38.00 1.79
CA THR A 201 -23.35 -37.27 2.65
C THR A 201 -22.36 -38.11 3.44
N ASN A 202 -21.11 -37.67 3.60
CA ASN A 202 -20.14 -38.34 4.48
C ASN A 202 -19.87 -39.83 4.15
N ASN A 203 -20.11 -40.30 2.93
CA ASN A 203 -19.79 -41.69 2.55
C ASN A 203 -18.33 -41.80 2.12
N ASN A 204 -17.69 -42.94 2.42
CA ASN A 204 -16.32 -43.26 2.04
C ASN A 204 -16.31 -44.31 0.94
N CYS A 205 -16.15 -43.85 -0.30
CA CYS A 205 -16.13 -44.65 -1.52
C CYS A 205 -14.69 -44.76 -2.06
N TRP A 206 -14.10 -45.96 -2.10
CA TRP A 206 -12.72 -46.15 -2.56
C TRP A 206 -12.46 -47.47 -3.29
N GLY A 207 -11.56 -47.46 -4.27
CA GLY A 207 -11.21 -48.65 -5.05
C GLY A 207 -12.35 -49.20 -5.93
N ASN A 208 -13.37 -48.38 -6.21
CA ASN A 208 -14.45 -48.73 -7.15
C ASN A 208 -14.07 -48.35 -8.59
N ASN A 209 -14.96 -48.59 -9.57
CA ASN A 209 -14.81 -47.96 -10.89
C ASN A 209 -15.25 -46.50 -10.84
N GLU A 210 -16.52 -46.26 -10.50
CA GLU A 210 -17.06 -44.95 -10.16
C GLU A 210 -17.44 -44.90 -8.67
N SER A 211 -17.17 -43.79 -8.00
CA SER A 211 -17.57 -43.61 -6.60
C SER A 211 -19.05 -43.25 -6.48
N ILE A 212 -19.47 -42.13 -7.07
CA ILE A 212 -20.88 -41.71 -7.10
C ILE A 212 -21.28 -41.41 -8.55
N HIS A 213 -22.30 -42.10 -9.03
CA HIS A 213 -22.78 -42.00 -10.41
C HIS A 213 -24.21 -41.45 -10.43
N ILE A 214 -24.40 -40.26 -11.01
CA ILE A 214 -25.70 -39.62 -11.20
C ILE A 214 -26.03 -39.59 -12.69
N TYR A 215 -27.01 -40.38 -13.10
CA TYR A 215 -27.42 -40.51 -14.48
C TYR A 215 -28.89 -40.11 -14.66
N GLN A 216 -29.17 -39.17 -15.58
CA GLN A 216 -30.55 -38.71 -15.88
C GLN A 216 -31.36 -38.34 -14.62
N SER A 217 -30.71 -37.69 -13.67
CA SER A 217 -31.28 -37.34 -12.37
C SER A 217 -30.86 -35.92 -11.97
N GLY A 218 -31.70 -35.25 -11.19
CA GLY A 218 -31.55 -33.83 -10.86
C GLY A 218 -31.95 -33.47 -9.44
N TYR A 219 -31.61 -32.24 -9.03
CA TYR A 219 -31.95 -31.70 -7.70
C TYR A 219 -31.41 -32.54 -6.53
N ASN A 220 -30.35 -33.34 -6.74
CA ASN A 220 -29.72 -34.10 -5.66
C ASN A 220 -28.64 -33.26 -4.96
N ASN A 221 -28.46 -33.50 -3.66
CA ASN A 221 -27.40 -32.90 -2.88
C ASN A 221 -26.34 -33.96 -2.53
N VAL A 222 -25.12 -33.76 -3.02
CA VAL A 222 -23.99 -34.66 -2.77
C VAL A 222 -22.93 -33.88 -2.03
N SER A 223 -22.70 -34.19 -0.76
CA SER A 223 -21.75 -33.42 0.04
C SER A 223 -20.90 -34.17 1.06
N TYR A 224 -19.68 -33.71 1.31
CA TYR A 224 -18.77 -34.30 2.31
C TYR A 224 -18.39 -35.78 2.06
N ASN A 225 -18.62 -36.32 0.86
CA ASN A 225 -18.25 -37.69 0.54
C ASN A 225 -16.75 -37.79 0.20
N LYS A 226 -16.11 -38.87 0.62
CA LYS A 226 -14.73 -39.23 0.26
C LYS A 226 -14.77 -40.24 -0.89
N CYS A 227 -14.50 -39.79 -2.11
CA CYS A 227 -14.56 -40.53 -3.36
C CYS A 227 -13.14 -40.69 -3.93
N THR A 228 -12.36 -41.63 -3.40
CA THR A 228 -10.90 -41.66 -3.61
C THR A 228 -10.33 -42.96 -4.16
N GLY A 229 -9.38 -42.89 -5.08
CA GLY A 229 -8.64 -44.07 -5.55
C GLY A 229 -9.48 -45.02 -6.42
N ASN A 230 -10.45 -44.49 -7.17
CA ASN A 230 -11.32 -45.26 -8.07
C ASN A 230 -10.71 -45.31 -9.48
N SER A 231 -10.99 -46.35 -10.26
CA SER A 231 -10.37 -46.53 -11.58
C SER A 231 -10.89 -45.57 -12.65
N MET A 232 -12.02 -44.89 -12.44
CA MET A 232 -12.58 -43.88 -13.34
C MET A 232 -12.93 -42.59 -12.58
N ASP A 233 -14.17 -42.46 -12.09
CA ASP A 233 -14.73 -41.21 -11.60
C ASP A 233 -14.85 -41.15 -10.07
N GLY A 234 -14.51 -40.00 -9.49
CA GLY A 234 -14.95 -39.65 -8.14
C GLY A 234 -16.46 -39.40 -8.12
N ILE A 235 -16.94 -38.48 -8.96
CA ILE A 235 -18.36 -38.21 -9.16
C ILE A 235 -18.63 -38.01 -10.65
N TYR A 236 -19.54 -38.79 -11.22
CA TYR A 236 -19.96 -38.68 -12.61
C TYR A 236 -21.40 -38.15 -12.73
N LEU A 237 -21.61 -37.14 -13.57
CA LEU A 237 -22.91 -36.58 -13.94
C LEU A 237 -23.12 -36.74 -15.44
N GLY A 238 -24.03 -37.63 -15.83
CA GLY A 238 -24.22 -38.01 -17.23
C GLY A 238 -25.63 -37.81 -17.77
N ALA A 239 -25.70 -37.74 -19.10
CA ALA A 239 -26.92 -37.77 -19.90
C ALA A 239 -28.00 -36.78 -19.41
N THR A 240 -27.70 -35.49 -19.47
CA THR A 240 -28.63 -34.40 -19.10
C THR A 240 -28.99 -34.34 -17.60
N ALA A 241 -28.09 -34.75 -16.72
CA ALA A 241 -28.22 -34.45 -15.29
C ALA A 241 -28.29 -32.91 -15.10
N THR A 242 -29.25 -32.42 -14.31
CA THR A 242 -29.45 -30.97 -14.11
C THR A 242 -29.76 -30.58 -12.68
N HIS A 243 -29.41 -29.36 -12.31
CA HIS A 243 -29.74 -28.77 -11.00
C HIS A 243 -29.22 -29.58 -9.81
N ASN A 244 -28.19 -30.40 -9.98
CA ASN A 244 -27.56 -31.10 -8.87
C ASN A 244 -26.57 -30.18 -8.17
N ASN A 245 -26.46 -30.33 -6.85
CA ASN A 245 -25.53 -29.60 -6.00
C ASN A 245 -24.46 -30.54 -5.47
N ILE A 246 -23.24 -30.38 -5.99
CA ILE A 246 -22.08 -31.22 -5.63
C ILE A 246 -21.14 -30.35 -4.80
N THR A 247 -21.13 -30.53 -3.47
CA THR A 247 -20.42 -29.62 -2.57
C THR A 247 -19.55 -30.28 -1.51
N ASN A 248 -18.37 -29.73 -1.21
CA ASN A 248 -17.52 -30.22 -0.10
C ASN A 248 -17.08 -31.70 -0.21
N ASN A 249 -17.08 -32.32 -1.39
CA ASN A 249 -16.64 -33.71 -1.55
C ASN A 249 -15.12 -33.80 -1.77
N ASN A 250 -14.51 -34.92 -1.38
CA ASN A 250 -13.12 -35.25 -1.66
C ASN A 250 -13.02 -36.29 -2.78
N CYS A 251 -12.84 -35.84 -4.02
CA CYS A 251 -12.77 -36.62 -5.24
C CYS A 251 -11.32 -36.79 -5.72
N SER A 252 -10.44 -37.34 -4.88
CA SER A 252 -8.99 -37.39 -5.14
C SER A 252 -8.46 -38.76 -5.57
N GLY A 253 -7.49 -38.80 -6.49
CA GLY A 253 -6.79 -40.03 -6.88
C GLY A 253 -7.55 -40.93 -7.87
N ASN A 254 -8.42 -40.35 -8.68
CA ASN A 254 -9.23 -41.00 -9.72
C ASN A 254 -8.72 -40.60 -11.13
N ILE A 255 -9.25 -41.16 -12.21
CA ILE A 255 -8.98 -40.60 -13.56
C ILE A 255 -9.67 -39.23 -13.68
N TYR A 256 -10.95 -39.18 -13.36
CA TYR A 256 -11.76 -37.96 -13.31
C TYR A 256 -12.17 -37.70 -11.86
N GLY A 257 -11.86 -36.52 -11.32
CA GLY A 257 -12.36 -36.11 -10.01
C GLY A 257 -13.87 -35.96 -10.08
N ILE A 258 -14.32 -35.02 -10.92
CA ILE A 258 -15.74 -34.82 -11.24
C ILE A 258 -15.90 -34.68 -12.76
N GLN A 259 -16.76 -35.49 -13.37
CA GLN A 259 -17.09 -35.41 -14.79
C GLN A 259 -18.54 -34.97 -15.00
N LEU A 260 -18.74 -34.02 -15.93
CA LEU A 260 -20.03 -33.57 -16.42
C LEU A 260 -20.11 -33.87 -17.92
N ASP A 261 -20.87 -34.90 -18.28
CA ASP A 261 -21.11 -35.30 -19.66
C ASP A 261 -22.51 -34.84 -20.10
N ALA A 262 -22.53 -33.88 -21.04
CA ALA A 262 -23.72 -33.23 -21.57
C ALA A 262 -24.72 -32.73 -20.51
N SER A 263 -24.21 -32.36 -19.33
CA SER A 263 -24.99 -31.95 -18.16
C SER A 263 -25.09 -30.43 -18.05
N ARG A 264 -26.21 -29.91 -17.53
CA ARG A 264 -26.56 -28.47 -17.59
C ARG A 264 -27.06 -27.94 -16.26
N TYR A 265 -26.81 -26.66 -15.98
CA TYR A 265 -27.33 -25.96 -14.79
C TYR A 265 -26.97 -26.63 -13.44
N ASN A 266 -25.84 -27.34 -13.37
CA ASN A 266 -25.38 -27.94 -12.12
C ASN A 266 -24.47 -26.96 -11.36
N ASN A 267 -24.47 -27.08 -10.03
CA ASN A 267 -23.59 -26.33 -9.14
C ASN A 267 -22.53 -27.24 -8.55
N ILE A 268 -21.27 -26.98 -8.89
CA ILE A 268 -20.11 -27.72 -8.40
C ILE A 268 -19.30 -26.77 -7.53
N SER A 269 -19.33 -26.92 -6.20
CA SER A 269 -18.60 -26.02 -5.33
C SER A 269 -17.84 -26.63 -4.16
N ASP A 270 -16.75 -26.00 -3.74
CA ASP A 270 -16.03 -26.38 -2.50
C ASP A 270 -15.48 -27.82 -2.48
N ASN A 271 -15.35 -28.50 -3.63
CA ASN A 271 -14.86 -29.87 -3.70
C ASN A 271 -13.31 -29.92 -3.78
N ASN A 272 -12.71 -30.99 -3.26
CA ASN A 272 -11.30 -31.33 -3.43
C ASN A 272 -11.12 -32.37 -4.53
N CYS A 273 -10.61 -31.98 -5.69
CA CYS A 273 -10.38 -32.82 -6.87
C CYS A 273 -8.88 -32.97 -7.15
N SER A 274 -8.14 -33.65 -6.27
CA SER A 274 -6.66 -33.72 -6.32
C SER A 274 -6.10 -35.07 -6.77
N GLY A 275 -4.93 -35.07 -7.41
CA GLY A 275 -4.22 -36.28 -7.81
C GLY A 275 -4.95 -37.07 -8.91
N ASN A 276 -5.78 -36.39 -9.71
CA ASN A 276 -6.52 -36.99 -10.82
C ASN A 276 -5.84 -36.71 -12.17
N ASN A 277 -6.21 -37.43 -13.23
CA ASN A 277 -5.85 -36.99 -14.58
C ASN A 277 -6.59 -35.69 -14.91
N TYR A 278 -7.89 -35.66 -14.65
CA TYR A 278 -8.77 -34.50 -14.81
C TYR A 278 -9.42 -34.18 -13.46
N GLY A 279 -9.22 -32.98 -12.92
CA GLY A 279 -9.84 -32.55 -11.68
C GLY A 279 -11.36 -32.39 -11.86
N ILE A 280 -11.74 -31.52 -12.80
CA ILE A 280 -13.12 -31.33 -13.25
C ILE A 280 -13.14 -31.34 -14.78
N TYR A 281 -13.95 -32.20 -15.38
CA TYR A 281 -14.06 -32.35 -16.83
C TYR A 281 -15.50 -32.08 -17.30
N LEU A 282 -15.65 -31.20 -18.29
CA LEU A 282 -16.92 -30.81 -18.88
C LEU A 282 -16.90 -31.15 -20.36
N GLU A 283 -17.78 -32.04 -20.77
CA GLU A 283 -17.90 -32.48 -22.16
C GLU A 283 -19.27 -32.10 -22.72
N GLY A 284 -19.26 -31.38 -23.85
CA GLY A 284 -20.43 -31.07 -24.64
C GLY A 284 -20.55 -31.94 -25.88
N TRP A 285 -21.77 -32.20 -26.34
CA TRP A 285 -22.02 -32.93 -27.59
C TRP A 285 -22.07 -32.01 -28.83
N PHE A 286 -22.25 -30.69 -28.65
CA PHE A 286 -22.35 -29.66 -29.71
C PHE A 286 -22.02 -28.25 -29.16
N SER A 287 -22.01 -27.21 -30.02
CA SER A 287 -21.82 -25.79 -29.66
C SER A 287 -23.02 -25.16 -28.90
N ASP A 288 -23.58 -25.90 -27.94
CA ASP A 288 -24.70 -25.48 -27.09
C ASP A 288 -24.18 -24.80 -25.81
N HIS A 289 -25.01 -23.92 -25.22
CA HIS A 289 -24.69 -23.33 -23.92
C HIS A 289 -25.16 -24.24 -22.78
N TYR A 290 -24.26 -24.58 -21.87
CA TYR A 290 -24.50 -25.55 -20.78
C TYR A 290 -24.77 -24.89 -19.42
N TYR A 291 -24.29 -23.66 -19.21
CA TYR A 291 -24.59 -22.82 -18.04
C TYR A 291 -24.35 -23.49 -16.68
N ASN A 292 -23.30 -24.32 -16.57
CA ASN A 292 -22.89 -24.86 -15.28
C ASN A 292 -22.12 -23.82 -14.46
N ASN A 293 -22.24 -23.91 -13.13
CA ASN A 293 -21.53 -23.04 -12.20
C ASN A 293 -20.46 -23.84 -11.43
N ILE A 294 -19.20 -23.48 -11.62
CA ILE A 294 -18.04 -24.17 -11.02
C ILE A 294 -17.34 -23.16 -10.12
N THR A 295 -17.48 -23.32 -8.80
CA THR A 295 -17.01 -22.31 -7.85
C THR A 295 -16.27 -22.85 -6.63
N ASN A 296 -15.23 -22.17 -6.15
CA ASN A 296 -14.52 -22.55 -4.91
C ASN A 296 -13.92 -23.98 -4.85
N ASN A 297 -13.81 -24.70 -5.97
CA ASN A 297 -13.22 -26.03 -5.97
C ASN A 297 -11.69 -25.96 -5.89
N ARG A 298 -11.06 -27.00 -5.34
CA ARG A 298 -9.61 -27.07 -5.15
C ARG A 298 -9.04 -28.34 -5.76
N GLY A 299 -7.86 -28.28 -6.36
CA GLY A 299 -7.18 -29.47 -6.88
C GLY A 299 -5.67 -29.31 -6.91
N TRP A 300 -4.95 -30.34 -6.45
CA TRP A 300 -3.49 -30.46 -6.49
C TRP A 300 -3.06 -31.61 -7.40
N SER A 301 -1.93 -31.46 -8.10
CA SER A 301 -1.28 -32.56 -8.85
C SER A 301 -2.19 -33.23 -9.89
N ASN A 302 -3.00 -32.45 -10.61
CA ASN A 302 -3.77 -32.96 -11.74
C ASN A 302 -3.03 -32.75 -13.06
N THR A 303 -3.31 -33.57 -14.09
CA THR A 303 -2.84 -33.26 -15.45
C THR A 303 -3.68 -32.12 -16.05
N TYR A 304 -4.98 -32.12 -15.80
CA TYR A 304 -5.88 -31.03 -16.14
C TYR A 304 -6.66 -30.66 -14.88
N GLY A 305 -6.58 -29.41 -14.42
CA GLY A 305 -7.36 -28.93 -13.30
C GLY A 305 -8.84 -28.85 -13.65
N ILE A 306 -9.17 -27.96 -14.59
CA ILE A 306 -10.49 -27.88 -15.23
C ILE A 306 -10.31 -28.03 -16.75
N PHE A 307 -11.15 -28.83 -17.40
CA PHE A 307 -11.11 -28.97 -18.85
C PHE A 307 -12.53 -28.90 -19.42
N LEU A 308 -12.76 -27.91 -20.28
CA LEU A 308 -13.94 -27.76 -21.11
C LEU A 308 -13.63 -28.23 -22.52
N ASP A 309 -14.41 -29.20 -23.00
CA ASP A 309 -14.40 -29.68 -24.37
C ASP A 309 -15.78 -29.47 -24.99
N HIS A 310 -15.87 -28.63 -26.03
CA HIS A 310 -17.14 -28.23 -26.65
C HIS A 310 -18.19 -27.69 -25.66
N SER A 311 -17.76 -27.02 -24.58
CA SER A 311 -18.66 -26.58 -23.52
C SER A 311 -18.71 -25.05 -23.43
N ALA A 312 -19.82 -24.46 -23.87
CA ALA A 312 -20.02 -23.01 -23.92
C ALA A 312 -20.91 -22.48 -22.78
N GLY A 313 -20.74 -21.18 -22.46
CA GLY A 313 -21.64 -20.44 -21.57
C GLY A 313 -21.55 -20.77 -20.08
N ASN A 314 -20.45 -21.39 -19.62
CA ASN A 314 -20.26 -21.74 -18.21
C ASN A 314 -19.70 -20.57 -17.40
N ASN A 315 -19.98 -20.58 -16.09
CA ASN A 315 -19.40 -19.65 -15.12
C ASN A 315 -18.40 -20.36 -14.22
N ILE A 316 -17.13 -19.93 -14.27
CA ILE A 316 -16.02 -20.55 -13.57
C ILE A 316 -15.35 -19.49 -12.70
N SER A 317 -15.55 -19.57 -11.39
CA SER A 317 -14.99 -18.55 -10.50
C SER A 317 -14.49 -19.04 -9.16
N TYR A 318 -13.49 -18.37 -8.58
CA TYR A 318 -12.94 -18.67 -7.25
C TYR A 318 -12.35 -20.08 -7.07
N ASN A 319 -12.07 -20.82 -8.15
CA ASN A 319 -11.45 -22.14 -8.05
C ASN A 319 -9.93 -22.04 -7.81
N TYR A 320 -9.31 -23.09 -7.26
CA TYR A 320 -7.89 -23.16 -6.94
C TYR A 320 -7.27 -24.45 -7.48
N PHE A 321 -6.55 -24.39 -8.59
CA PHE A 321 -5.92 -25.56 -9.20
C PHE A 321 -4.41 -25.36 -9.38
N THR A 322 -3.63 -26.32 -8.87
CA THR A 322 -2.17 -26.26 -8.88
C THR A 322 -1.55 -27.62 -9.18
N SER A 323 -0.50 -27.67 -10.00
CA SER A 323 0.09 -28.95 -10.39
C SER A 323 1.51 -28.83 -10.92
N ASN A 324 2.50 -29.33 -10.17
CA ASN A 324 3.90 -29.38 -10.60
C ASN A 324 4.20 -30.52 -11.61
N ILE A 325 3.17 -31.12 -12.21
CA ILE A 325 3.33 -32.18 -13.21
C ILE A 325 3.68 -31.55 -14.56
N ILE A 326 4.64 -32.16 -15.27
CA ILE A 326 5.01 -31.74 -16.63
C ILE A 326 3.76 -31.84 -17.54
N ASN A 327 3.52 -30.81 -18.35
CA ASN A 327 2.34 -30.67 -19.22
C ASN A 327 0.99 -30.46 -18.51
N SER A 328 0.95 -30.11 -17.21
CA SER A 328 -0.31 -29.83 -16.51
C SER A 328 -1.00 -28.53 -16.98
N LYS A 329 -2.34 -28.49 -16.98
CA LYS A 329 -3.13 -27.28 -17.29
C LYS A 329 -3.96 -26.91 -16.06
N GLY A 330 -3.92 -25.66 -15.61
CA GLY A 330 -4.83 -25.16 -14.58
C GLY A 330 -6.27 -25.19 -15.10
N ILE A 331 -6.48 -24.59 -16.27
CA ILE A 331 -7.71 -24.74 -17.06
C ILE A 331 -7.41 -24.83 -18.56
N LEU A 332 -8.16 -25.67 -19.27
CA LEU A 332 -8.16 -25.82 -20.73
C LEU A 332 -9.55 -25.57 -21.30
N LEU A 333 -9.64 -24.69 -22.29
CA LEU A 333 -10.81 -24.46 -23.14
C LEU A 333 -10.48 -24.98 -24.54
N ASN A 334 -11.12 -26.08 -24.92
CA ASN A 334 -10.86 -26.77 -26.17
C ASN A 334 -12.09 -26.74 -27.08
N ASP A 335 -11.82 -26.69 -28.40
CA ASP A 335 -12.76 -26.92 -29.49
C ASP A 335 -14.14 -26.26 -29.30
N SER A 336 -14.26 -24.99 -29.68
CA SER A 336 -15.51 -24.21 -29.62
C SER A 336 -16.10 -24.06 -28.20
N SER A 337 -15.26 -24.08 -27.17
CA SER A 337 -15.64 -23.73 -25.80
C SER A 337 -15.76 -22.22 -25.65
N ASP A 338 -16.81 -21.65 -26.25
CA ASP A 338 -17.00 -20.22 -26.42
C ASP A 338 -17.89 -19.59 -25.32
N ASN A 339 -17.88 -18.26 -25.23
CA ASN A 339 -18.76 -17.48 -24.34
C ASN A 339 -18.70 -17.87 -22.84
N ASN A 340 -17.57 -18.40 -22.38
CA ASN A 340 -17.36 -18.73 -20.98
C ASN A 340 -16.88 -17.51 -20.18
N ALA A 341 -17.34 -17.41 -18.92
CA ALA A 341 -16.89 -16.41 -17.96
C ALA A 341 -15.91 -17.06 -16.97
N ILE A 342 -14.65 -16.62 -17.00
CA ILE A 342 -13.57 -17.16 -16.16
C ILE A 342 -13.06 -16.02 -15.30
N ALA A 343 -13.44 -16.01 -14.02
CA ALA A 343 -13.09 -14.90 -13.15
C ALA A 343 -12.66 -15.30 -11.74
N TYR A 344 -11.70 -14.59 -11.16
CA TYR A 344 -11.27 -14.78 -9.77
C TYR A 344 -10.71 -16.17 -9.42
N ASN A 345 -10.25 -16.95 -10.41
CA ASN A 345 -9.66 -18.28 -10.16
C ASN A 345 -8.16 -18.18 -9.87
N ASN A 346 -7.61 -19.19 -9.20
CA ASN A 346 -6.19 -19.36 -8.91
C ASN A 346 -5.64 -20.58 -9.64
N PHE A 347 -4.91 -20.36 -10.73
CA PHE A 347 -4.21 -21.38 -11.51
C PHE A 347 -2.71 -21.22 -11.31
N ILE A 348 -2.17 -21.91 -10.29
CA ILE A 348 -0.83 -21.64 -9.77
C ILE A 348 0.09 -22.86 -9.97
N GLY A 349 1.32 -22.69 -10.43
CA GLY A 349 2.30 -23.79 -10.42
C GLY A 349 2.11 -24.88 -11.49
N ASN A 350 1.30 -24.64 -12.51
CA ASN A 350 1.00 -25.58 -13.60
C ASN A 350 1.97 -25.43 -14.79
N TYR A 351 1.97 -26.35 -15.76
CA TYR A 351 2.69 -26.10 -17.01
C TYR A 351 2.01 -24.97 -17.82
N LEU A 352 0.69 -25.00 -17.96
CA LEU A 352 -0.11 -23.89 -18.48
C LEU A 352 -1.10 -23.45 -17.40
N GLY A 353 -1.17 -22.16 -17.07
CA GLY A 353 -2.19 -21.64 -16.17
C GLY A 353 -3.58 -21.71 -16.81
N ILE A 354 -3.79 -20.94 -17.88
CA ILE A 354 -5.00 -20.95 -18.72
C ILE A 354 -4.59 -21.25 -20.16
N TYR A 355 -5.27 -22.20 -20.81
CA TYR A 355 -5.01 -22.54 -22.22
C TYR A 355 -6.28 -22.49 -23.06
N LEU A 356 -6.26 -21.67 -24.11
CA LEU A 356 -7.31 -21.56 -25.12
C LEU A 356 -6.83 -22.21 -26.42
N ASN A 357 -7.56 -23.23 -26.85
CA ASN A 357 -7.33 -23.95 -28.09
C ASN A 357 -8.62 -23.93 -28.90
N SER A 358 -8.62 -23.26 -30.05
CA SER A 358 -9.81 -23.11 -30.91
C SER A 358 -11.06 -22.60 -30.15
N SER A 359 -10.87 -21.65 -29.22
CA SER A 359 -11.94 -21.14 -28.35
C SER A 359 -11.97 -19.60 -28.38
N SER A 360 -13.15 -19.05 -28.62
CA SER A 360 -13.35 -17.64 -28.96
C SER A 360 -14.39 -16.97 -28.06
N THR A 361 -14.39 -15.64 -28.04
CA THR A 361 -15.40 -14.82 -27.32
C THR A 361 -15.49 -15.07 -25.81
N ASN A 362 -14.42 -15.59 -25.20
CA ASN A 362 -14.36 -15.81 -23.76
C ASN A 362 -13.95 -14.54 -23.00
N ASN A 363 -14.48 -14.38 -21.78
CA ASN A 363 -14.11 -13.28 -20.89
C ASN A 363 -13.26 -13.82 -19.73
N ILE A 364 -11.99 -13.44 -19.70
CA ILE A 364 -10.98 -13.91 -18.76
C ILE A 364 -10.53 -12.73 -17.93
N THR A 365 -11.04 -12.62 -16.70
CA THR A 365 -10.77 -11.43 -15.88
C THR A 365 -10.46 -11.73 -14.43
N SER A 366 -9.55 -10.96 -13.83
CA SER A 366 -9.27 -11.06 -12.39
C SER A 366 -8.80 -12.43 -11.90
N ASN A 367 -8.24 -13.28 -12.78
CA ASN A 367 -7.67 -14.57 -12.40
C ASN A 367 -6.20 -14.42 -11.97
N ASN A 368 -5.71 -15.32 -11.13
CA ASN A 368 -4.32 -15.46 -10.74
C ASN A 368 -3.68 -16.62 -11.50
N CYS A 369 -2.80 -16.30 -12.44
CA CYS A 369 -2.02 -17.24 -13.26
C CYS A 369 -0.55 -17.09 -12.92
N SER A 370 -0.11 -17.71 -11.82
CA SER A 370 1.24 -17.51 -11.29
C SER A 370 2.06 -18.77 -11.10
N LYS A 371 3.39 -18.64 -11.12
CA LYS A 371 4.32 -19.76 -10.95
C LYS A 371 4.15 -20.89 -11.97
N ASN A 372 3.43 -20.66 -13.07
CA ASN A 372 3.24 -21.66 -14.11
C ASN A 372 4.44 -21.67 -15.07
N TYR A 373 4.54 -22.66 -15.96
CA TYR A 373 5.52 -22.60 -17.04
C TYR A 373 5.12 -21.50 -18.05
N PHE A 374 3.89 -21.51 -18.56
CA PHE A 374 3.24 -20.35 -19.19
C PHE A 374 2.02 -19.89 -18.39
N GLY A 375 1.81 -18.58 -18.29
CA GLY A 375 0.63 -18.03 -17.58
C GLY A 375 -0.67 -18.29 -18.33
N ILE A 376 -0.83 -17.66 -19.50
CA ILE A 376 -1.98 -17.80 -20.39
C ILE A 376 -1.48 -18.06 -21.82
N LEU A 377 -2.04 -19.07 -22.50
CA LEU A 377 -1.68 -19.43 -23.87
C LEU A 377 -2.91 -19.39 -24.78
N LEU A 378 -2.80 -18.74 -25.95
CA LEU A 378 -3.83 -18.70 -26.99
C LEU A 378 -3.31 -19.37 -28.27
N ALA A 379 -4.01 -20.39 -28.75
CA ALA A 379 -3.62 -21.16 -29.93
C ALA A 379 -4.80 -21.50 -30.86
N SER A 380 -4.46 -22.00 -32.06
CA SER A 380 -5.38 -22.62 -33.02
C SER A 380 -6.61 -21.77 -33.34
N SER A 381 -6.40 -20.52 -33.77
CA SER A 381 -7.49 -19.58 -34.10
C SER A 381 -8.42 -19.25 -32.91
N SER A 382 -7.86 -19.07 -31.72
CA SER A 382 -8.59 -18.50 -30.58
C SER A 382 -8.74 -16.99 -30.76
N GLN A 383 -9.97 -16.51 -31.00
CA GLN A 383 -10.23 -15.14 -31.47
C GLN A 383 -11.20 -14.37 -30.58
N LEU A 384 -11.10 -13.04 -30.63
CA LEU A 384 -12.05 -12.13 -29.97
C LEU A 384 -12.22 -12.37 -28.45
N ASN A 385 -11.20 -12.93 -27.79
CA ASN A 385 -11.21 -13.11 -26.34
C ASN A 385 -10.83 -11.80 -25.65
N ASN A 386 -11.43 -11.54 -24.49
CA ASN A 386 -11.15 -10.39 -23.66
C ASN A 386 -10.37 -10.81 -22.40
N ILE A 387 -9.15 -10.30 -22.24
CA ILE A 387 -8.23 -10.71 -21.17
C ILE A 387 -7.80 -9.47 -20.39
N THR A 388 -8.36 -9.29 -19.18
CA THR A 388 -8.18 -8.05 -18.42
C THR A 388 -8.06 -8.27 -16.91
N TYR A 389 -7.31 -7.44 -16.19
CA TYR A 389 -7.19 -7.50 -14.71
C TYR A 389 -6.63 -8.81 -14.14
N ASN A 390 -6.05 -9.68 -14.95
CA ASN A 390 -5.46 -10.93 -14.45
C ASN A 390 -4.09 -10.66 -13.79
N TYR A 391 -3.81 -11.39 -12.71
CA TYR A 391 -2.51 -11.39 -12.03
C TYR A 391 -1.62 -12.48 -12.62
N ILE A 392 -0.58 -12.07 -13.32
CA ILE A 392 0.25 -12.96 -14.13
C ILE A 392 1.68 -12.79 -13.66
N TYR A 393 2.12 -13.63 -12.72
CA TYR A 393 3.39 -13.41 -12.05
C TYR A 393 4.24 -14.67 -11.81
N ASN A 394 5.56 -14.48 -11.83
CA ASN A 394 6.56 -15.52 -11.60
C ASN A 394 6.39 -16.76 -12.50
N ASN A 395 5.85 -16.61 -13.71
CA ASN A 395 5.81 -17.73 -14.65
C ASN A 395 7.22 -17.96 -15.25
N VAL A 396 7.54 -19.22 -15.57
CA VAL A 396 8.88 -19.62 -16.03
C VAL A 396 9.21 -19.03 -17.40
N GLU A 397 8.27 -19.11 -18.35
CA GLU A 397 8.36 -18.49 -19.67
C GLU A 397 7.58 -17.16 -19.69
N THR A 398 6.67 -16.99 -20.66
CA THR A 398 5.87 -15.78 -20.83
C THR A 398 4.62 -15.81 -19.97
N GLY A 399 4.20 -14.63 -19.53
CA GLY A 399 2.95 -14.44 -18.82
C GLY A 399 1.74 -14.66 -19.72
N ILE A 400 1.75 -14.08 -20.92
CA ILE A 400 0.77 -14.36 -21.98
C ILE A 400 1.54 -14.68 -23.27
N ASP A 401 1.15 -15.76 -23.94
CA ASP A 401 1.68 -16.19 -25.24
C ASP A 401 0.54 -16.32 -26.25
N VAL A 402 0.66 -15.64 -27.39
CA VAL A 402 -0.33 -15.66 -28.48
C VAL A 402 0.30 -16.21 -29.75
N LEU A 403 -0.12 -17.42 -30.13
CA LEU A 403 0.41 -18.16 -31.29
C LEU A 403 -0.27 -17.77 -32.60
N SER A 404 0.43 -18.05 -33.71
CA SER A 404 -0.04 -17.74 -35.07
C SER A 404 -1.46 -18.26 -35.33
N SER A 405 -2.27 -17.45 -36.03
CA SER A 405 -3.74 -17.58 -36.27
C SER A 405 -4.68 -17.06 -35.17
N SER A 406 -4.22 -16.84 -33.94
CA SER A 406 -5.04 -16.27 -32.85
C SER A 406 -5.01 -14.73 -32.87
N SER A 407 -6.01 -14.10 -33.49
CA SER A 407 -6.07 -12.64 -33.71
C SER A 407 -7.35 -12.01 -33.17
N GLY A 408 -7.40 -10.67 -33.11
CA GLY A 408 -8.56 -9.92 -32.64
C GLY A 408 -8.80 -10.00 -31.13
N ASN A 409 -7.85 -10.54 -30.36
CA ASN A 409 -7.94 -10.58 -28.90
C ASN A 409 -7.59 -9.21 -28.29
N ILE A 410 -8.23 -8.90 -27.17
CA ILE A 410 -8.07 -7.64 -26.44
C ILE A 410 -7.42 -7.93 -25.09
N ILE A 411 -6.24 -7.36 -24.85
CA ILE A 411 -5.36 -7.69 -23.72
C ILE A 411 -4.89 -6.39 -23.05
N HIS A 412 -5.56 -5.95 -22.00
CA HIS A 412 -5.17 -4.72 -21.28
C HIS A 412 -5.43 -4.81 -19.79
N HIS A 413 -4.78 -3.94 -19.01
CA HIS A 413 -4.94 -3.84 -17.57
C HIS A 413 -4.64 -5.14 -16.80
N ASN A 414 -3.84 -6.05 -17.35
CA ASN A 414 -3.33 -7.20 -16.62
C ASN A 414 -2.07 -6.81 -15.84
N ASN A 415 -1.77 -7.55 -14.79
CA ASN A 415 -0.61 -7.32 -13.92
C ASN A 415 0.48 -8.35 -14.21
N PHE A 416 1.49 -7.97 -14.98
CA PHE A 416 2.66 -8.80 -15.27
C PHE A 416 3.77 -8.56 -14.25
N TRP A 417 4.18 -9.61 -13.53
CA TRP A 417 5.27 -9.48 -12.55
C TRP A 417 6.29 -10.62 -12.60
N ARG A 418 7.56 -10.32 -12.93
CA ARG A 418 8.69 -11.28 -12.92
C ARG A 418 8.41 -12.57 -13.72
N ASN A 419 7.76 -12.46 -14.86
CA ASN A 419 7.70 -13.57 -15.82
C ASN A 419 9.04 -13.63 -16.57
N ASN A 420 9.73 -14.77 -16.57
CA ASN A 420 11.17 -14.86 -16.88
C ASN A 420 11.50 -15.70 -18.14
N GLY A 421 10.64 -15.67 -19.15
CA GLY A 421 10.88 -16.33 -20.43
C GLY A 421 11.73 -15.51 -21.40
N ALA A 422 12.67 -16.16 -22.07
CA ALA A 422 13.30 -15.61 -23.28
C ALA A 422 12.33 -15.58 -24.48
N GLY A 423 11.14 -16.18 -24.35
CA GLY A 423 10.14 -16.30 -25.42
C GLY A 423 10.70 -17.07 -26.61
N ARG A 424 10.51 -18.39 -26.68
CA ARG A 424 10.91 -19.21 -27.85
C ARG A 424 12.31 -18.91 -28.43
N GLY A 425 13.28 -18.54 -27.59
CA GLY A 425 14.67 -18.30 -27.99
C GLY A 425 14.97 -16.93 -28.60
N VAL A 426 14.12 -15.90 -28.43
CA VAL A 426 14.49 -14.52 -28.78
C VAL A 426 15.38 -13.90 -27.69
N SER A 427 16.35 -13.07 -28.06
CA SER A 427 17.15 -12.33 -27.08
C SER A 427 16.33 -11.19 -26.47
N GLY A 428 15.90 -11.32 -25.22
CA GLY A 428 15.26 -10.27 -24.42
C GLY A 428 14.42 -10.80 -23.27
N ASN A 429 14.32 -10.06 -22.16
CA ASN A 429 13.52 -10.41 -20.99
C ASN A 429 12.05 -9.96 -21.16
N TYR A 430 11.32 -10.56 -22.10
CA TYR A 430 9.94 -10.19 -22.39
C TYR A 430 8.95 -10.93 -21.49
N GLN A 431 8.03 -10.21 -20.85
CA GLN A 431 6.99 -10.83 -20.02
C GLN A 431 5.80 -11.38 -20.83
N ALA A 432 5.73 -11.10 -22.13
CA ALA A 432 4.66 -11.53 -23.03
C ALA A 432 5.16 -11.72 -24.47
N TYR A 433 4.46 -12.53 -25.27
CA TYR A 433 4.80 -12.85 -26.66
C TYR A 433 3.55 -12.88 -27.56
N ASP A 434 3.66 -12.31 -28.77
CA ASP A 434 2.62 -12.27 -29.80
C ASP A 434 3.22 -12.35 -31.21
N ASP A 435 2.94 -13.46 -31.90
CA ASP A 435 3.37 -13.70 -33.29
C ASP A 435 2.20 -13.78 -34.29
N ALA A 436 0.96 -13.60 -33.82
CA ALA A 436 -0.22 -13.66 -34.68
C ALA A 436 -0.42 -12.36 -35.46
N GLY A 437 -0.12 -11.20 -34.85
CA GLY A 437 -0.52 -9.89 -35.36
C GLY A 437 -2.04 -9.65 -35.27
N GLY A 438 -2.45 -8.40 -35.15
CA GLY A 438 -3.88 -8.03 -35.07
C GLY A 438 -4.54 -8.26 -33.70
N ASN A 439 -3.77 -8.50 -32.64
CA ASN A 439 -4.25 -8.40 -31.26
C ASN A 439 -3.94 -7.00 -30.70
N THR A 440 -4.75 -6.58 -29.74
CA THR A 440 -4.64 -5.25 -29.13
C THR A 440 -4.17 -5.37 -27.69
N TRP A 441 -3.06 -4.70 -27.35
CA TRP A 441 -2.41 -4.76 -26.03
C TRP A 441 -2.69 -3.55 -25.12
N TYR A 442 -3.64 -2.70 -25.51
CA TYR A 442 -4.08 -1.54 -24.77
C TYR A 442 -5.54 -1.22 -25.08
N ASP A 443 -6.23 -0.52 -24.20
CA ASP A 443 -7.57 -0.01 -24.45
C ASP A 443 -7.47 1.28 -25.30
N TYR A 444 -7.99 1.24 -26.54
CA TYR A 444 -8.03 2.40 -27.44
C TYR A 444 -8.82 3.58 -26.87
N THR A 445 -9.82 3.30 -26.03
CA THR A 445 -10.72 4.32 -25.49
C THR A 445 -10.07 5.07 -24.35
N THR A 446 -9.36 4.37 -23.47
CA THR A 446 -8.75 4.97 -22.28
C THR A 446 -7.26 5.28 -22.44
N GLN A 447 -6.65 4.82 -23.52
CA GLN A 447 -5.20 4.91 -23.79
C GLN A 447 -4.40 4.28 -22.66
N GLU A 448 -4.69 3.01 -22.38
CA GLU A 448 -4.09 2.29 -21.25
C GLU A 448 -3.75 0.84 -21.58
N GLY A 449 -2.57 0.44 -21.13
CA GLY A 449 -2.00 -0.87 -21.33
C GLY A 449 -2.13 -1.77 -20.13
N ASN A 450 -1.14 -2.63 -19.99
CA ASN A 450 -0.95 -3.56 -18.91
C ASN A 450 0.11 -3.01 -17.93
N TYR A 451 0.10 -3.50 -16.70
CA TYR A 451 1.15 -3.22 -15.73
C TYR A 451 2.30 -4.20 -15.91
N TRP A 452 3.53 -3.71 -15.98
CA TRP A 452 4.73 -4.52 -16.20
C TRP A 452 5.77 -4.26 -15.10
N SER A 453 6.08 -5.26 -14.28
CA SER A 453 7.01 -5.09 -13.15
C SER A 453 8.46 -4.76 -13.54
N ASN A 454 8.85 -5.10 -14.77
CA ASN A 454 10.19 -4.81 -15.31
C ASN A 454 10.21 -3.56 -16.19
N TRP A 455 9.12 -2.79 -16.18
CA TRP A 455 9.05 -1.48 -16.80
C TRP A 455 9.25 -0.44 -15.70
N ASP A 456 10.32 0.33 -15.81
CA ASP A 456 10.73 1.40 -14.89
C ASP A 456 10.10 2.76 -15.24
N GLY A 457 9.13 2.74 -16.15
CA GLY A 457 8.36 3.90 -16.56
C GLY A 457 7.81 4.64 -15.36
N ASN A 458 8.22 5.90 -15.27
CA ASN A 458 7.87 6.87 -14.25
C ASN A 458 6.39 7.25 -14.35
N GLY A 459 5.51 6.36 -13.89
CA GLY A 459 4.20 6.75 -13.34
C GLY A 459 3.10 7.03 -14.36
N TRP A 460 3.43 7.69 -15.47
CA TRP A 460 2.54 8.22 -16.49
C TRP A 460 3.31 8.15 -17.81
N GLY A 461 2.80 7.39 -18.78
CA GLY A 461 3.44 7.00 -20.04
C GLY A 461 4.64 7.87 -20.49
N THR A 462 5.85 7.34 -20.33
CA THR A 462 6.95 7.73 -21.19
C THR A 462 6.63 7.27 -22.61
N ALA A 463 7.02 8.07 -23.60
CA ALA A 463 6.71 7.89 -25.03
C ALA A 463 7.39 6.66 -25.68
N SER A 464 7.61 5.56 -24.97
CA SER A 464 8.08 4.29 -25.53
C SER A 464 7.17 3.16 -25.10
N ALA A 465 6.42 2.62 -26.06
CA ALA A 465 5.62 1.42 -25.90
C ALA A 465 6.42 0.29 -25.25
N TYR A 466 5.81 -0.51 -24.38
CA TYR A 466 6.41 -1.76 -23.92
C TYR A 466 6.42 -2.76 -25.08
N PRO A 467 7.60 -3.19 -25.56
CA PRO A 467 7.69 -4.13 -26.67
C PRO A 467 7.21 -5.51 -26.24
N ILE A 468 6.34 -6.11 -27.05
CA ILE A 468 5.91 -7.50 -26.87
C ILE A 468 6.81 -8.40 -27.72
N GLY A 469 7.25 -9.54 -27.15
CA GLY A 469 8.06 -10.51 -27.88
C GLY A 469 7.35 -10.99 -29.16
N GLY A 470 8.11 -11.34 -30.22
CA GLY A 470 7.55 -11.72 -31.52
C GLY A 470 7.44 -10.57 -32.53
N GLY A 471 7.58 -9.31 -32.09
CA GLY A 471 7.82 -8.15 -32.95
C GLY A 471 6.61 -7.65 -33.76
N LYS A 472 5.42 -8.23 -33.56
CA LYS A 472 4.17 -7.86 -34.25
C LYS A 472 3.19 -7.06 -33.40
N ALA A 473 3.50 -6.85 -32.11
CA ALA A 473 2.66 -6.10 -31.19
C ALA A 473 3.50 -5.27 -30.21
N SER A 474 2.89 -4.23 -29.64
CA SER A 474 3.46 -3.44 -28.55
C SER A 474 2.32 -2.94 -27.68
N ASP A 475 2.57 -2.89 -26.37
CA ASP A 475 1.69 -2.18 -25.46
C ASP A 475 2.09 -0.70 -25.47
N TYR A 476 1.29 0.12 -26.15
CA TYR A 476 1.60 1.54 -26.34
C TYR A 476 1.35 2.41 -25.11
N ASN A 477 0.69 1.89 -24.07
CA ASN A 477 0.26 2.68 -22.93
C ASN A 477 0.49 1.99 -21.57
N PRO A 478 1.67 1.43 -21.28
CA PRO A 478 1.91 0.62 -20.07
C PRO A 478 1.59 1.36 -18.77
N LEU A 479 1.03 0.63 -17.80
CA LEU A 479 0.69 1.12 -16.47
C LEU A 479 1.90 1.07 -15.54
N SER A 480 1.98 2.03 -14.61
CA SER A 480 3.08 2.18 -13.63
C SER A 480 2.83 1.50 -12.28
N LYS A 481 1.58 1.07 -12.04
CA LYS A 481 1.14 0.35 -10.84
C LYS A 481 0.11 -0.73 -11.21
N PRO A 482 -0.09 -1.73 -10.34
CA PRO A 482 -1.06 -2.79 -10.60
C PRO A 482 -2.48 -2.26 -10.80
N ALA A 483 -3.17 -2.81 -11.79
CA ALA A 483 -4.59 -2.62 -12.02
C ALA A 483 -5.41 -3.57 -11.13
N LEU A 484 -6.45 -3.05 -10.47
CA LEU A 484 -7.42 -3.82 -9.71
C LEU A 484 -8.82 -3.67 -10.32
N PRO A 485 -9.69 -4.70 -10.16
CA PRO A 485 -11.12 -4.51 -10.36
C PRO A 485 -11.70 -3.56 -9.30
N PRO A 486 -12.93 -3.04 -9.49
CA PRO A 486 -13.66 -2.29 -8.47
C PRO A 486 -13.68 -2.99 -7.11
N LEU A 487 -13.47 -2.22 -6.04
CA LEU A 487 -13.45 -2.71 -4.65
C LEU A 487 -14.73 -2.30 -3.94
N GLN A 488 -15.45 -3.30 -3.43
CA GLN A 488 -16.61 -3.10 -2.56
C GLN A 488 -16.31 -3.64 -1.17
N ILE A 489 -16.23 -2.74 -0.20
CA ILE A 489 -15.81 -3.03 1.17
C ILE A 489 -16.95 -2.69 2.12
N ILE A 490 -17.58 -3.72 2.68
CA ILE A 490 -18.73 -3.56 3.57
C ILE A 490 -18.39 -4.10 4.96
N GLY A 491 -18.27 -3.19 5.93
CA GLY A 491 -17.97 -3.50 7.31
C GLY A 491 -16.50 -3.87 7.60
N ASN A 492 -16.16 -3.91 8.89
CA ASN A 492 -14.79 -4.10 9.37
C ASN A 492 -14.18 -5.44 8.94
N ALA A 493 -14.97 -6.53 8.95
CA ALA A 493 -14.49 -7.86 8.60
C ALA A 493 -14.02 -7.94 7.14
N ASN A 494 -14.76 -7.29 6.24
CA ASN A 494 -14.42 -7.28 4.82
C ASN A 494 -13.22 -6.37 4.53
N LEU A 495 -13.10 -5.24 5.24
CA LEU A 495 -11.93 -4.38 5.17
C LEU A 495 -10.66 -5.10 5.64
N SER A 496 -10.73 -5.83 6.77
CA SER A 496 -9.61 -6.65 7.27
C SER A 496 -9.26 -7.79 6.31
N TYR A 497 -10.26 -8.43 5.70
CA TYR A 497 -10.03 -9.50 4.72
C TYR A 497 -9.23 -8.98 3.52
N TYR A 498 -9.65 -7.86 2.93
CA TYR A 498 -8.92 -7.25 1.81
C TYR A 498 -7.54 -6.75 2.21
N ALA A 499 -7.38 -6.23 3.43
CA ALA A 499 -6.08 -5.84 3.93
C ALA A 499 -5.11 -7.03 3.98
N THR A 500 -5.55 -8.19 4.46
CA THR A 500 -4.74 -9.41 4.42
C THR A 500 -4.49 -9.91 2.99
N LEU A 501 -5.54 -9.95 2.16
CA LEU A 501 -5.47 -10.49 0.80
C LEU A 501 -4.50 -9.71 -0.09
N TYR A 502 -4.53 -8.37 0.00
CA TYR A 502 -3.72 -7.48 -0.82
C TYR A 502 -2.48 -6.94 -0.10
N GLY A 503 -2.23 -7.38 1.14
CA GLY A 503 -1.09 -6.95 1.94
C GLY A 503 -1.10 -5.47 2.29
N TRP A 504 -2.27 -4.88 2.54
CA TRP A 504 -2.37 -3.49 2.98
C TRP A 504 -1.75 -3.33 4.36
N ALA A 505 -0.93 -2.31 4.54
CA ALA A 505 -0.41 -1.95 5.84
C ALA A 505 -1.53 -1.42 6.75
N GLY A 506 -1.42 -1.65 8.06
CA GLY A 506 -2.37 -1.19 9.06
C GLY A 506 -3.12 -2.32 9.78
N ASP A 507 -3.71 -1.99 10.93
CA ASP A 507 -4.60 -2.87 11.71
C ASP A 507 -6.02 -2.31 11.88
N GLY A 508 -6.30 -1.14 11.27
CA GLY A 508 -7.62 -0.50 11.30
C GLY A 508 -7.89 0.33 12.54
N THR A 509 -6.89 0.55 13.41
CA THR A 509 -6.99 1.45 14.57
C THR A 509 -6.64 2.89 14.22
N SER A 510 -6.95 3.83 15.13
CA SER A 510 -6.62 5.25 14.94
C SER A 510 -5.12 5.54 14.84
N GLY A 511 -4.28 4.72 15.46
CA GLY A 511 -2.83 4.84 15.36
C GLY A 511 -2.26 4.17 14.11
N ASN A 512 -3.00 3.25 13.48
CA ASN A 512 -2.50 2.40 12.41
C ASN A 512 -3.62 2.01 11.41
N PRO A 513 -4.18 2.97 10.65
CA PRO A 513 -5.26 2.72 9.71
C PRO A 513 -4.85 1.79 8.56
N TYR A 514 -5.81 1.04 8.01
CA TYR A 514 -5.58 0.25 6.79
C TYR A 514 -5.27 1.15 5.59
N ARG A 515 -4.30 0.79 4.75
CA ARG A 515 -3.84 1.62 3.62
C ARG A 515 -4.13 1.00 2.26
N ILE A 516 -5.15 1.55 1.58
CA ILE A 516 -5.46 1.24 0.18
C ILE A 516 -4.64 2.19 -0.69
N ASN A 517 -3.47 1.75 -1.17
CA ASN A 517 -2.45 2.66 -1.71
C ASN A 517 -1.97 2.30 -3.12
N GLY A 518 -2.01 3.26 -4.04
CA GLY A 518 -1.28 3.17 -5.32
C GLY A 518 -1.97 2.36 -6.42
N TYR A 519 -3.26 2.03 -6.28
CA TYR A 519 -3.95 1.15 -7.23
C TYR A 519 -4.58 1.89 -8.40
N TYR A 520 -4.66 1.21 -9.54
CA TYR A 520 -5.37 1.66 -10.71
C TYR A 520 -6.73 0.93 -10.84
N LEU A 521 -7.85 1.65 -10.88
CA LEU A 521 -9.21 1.09 -10.99
C LEU A 521 -10.02 1.76 -12.10
N ASN A 522 -10.70 0.95 -12.91
CA ASN A 522 -11.60 1.42 -13.96
C ASN A 522 -12.99 0.78 -13.78
N GLY A 523 -14.00 1.63 -13.59
CA GLY A 523 -15.37 1.22 -13.26
C GLY A 523 -16.12 0.45 -14.35
N ASN A 524 -15.59 0.39 -15.58
CA ASN A 524 -16.22 -0.31 -16.71
C ASN A 524 -15.59 -1.68 -17.03
N ALA A 525 -14.65 -2.16 -16.20
CA ALA A 525 -13.88 -3.40 -16.38
C ALA A 525 -14.71 -4.68 -16.63
N THR A 526 -15.92 -4.78 -16.09
CA THR A 526 -16.70 -6.03 -16.02
C THR A 526 -17.77 -6.16 -17.11
N GLY A 527 -17.74 -5.34 -18.16
CA GLY A 527 -18.79 -5.26 -19.19
C GLY A 527 -20.13 -4.74 -18.68
N THR A 528 -20.19 -4.39 -17.39
CA THR A 528 -21.33 -3.81 -16.69
C THR A 528 -20.81 -2.62 -15.88
N PRO A 529 -21.41 -1.42 -15.98
CA PRO A 529 -20.95 -0.27 -15.20
C PRO A 529 -20.96 -0.60 -13.71
N SER A 530 -19.81 -0.46 -13.06
CA SER A 530 -19.71 -0.60 -11.61
C SER A 530 -20.45 0.54 -10.92
N ALA A 531 -21.01 0.22 -9.75
CA ALA A 531 -21.70 1.18 -8.92
C ALA A 531 -20.72 2.20 -8.29
N SER A 532 -19.46 1.79 -8.05
CA SER A 532 -18.34 2.60 -7.53
C SER A 532 -16.98 2.03 -7.94
N GLY A 533 -15.91 2.83 -7.87
CA GLY A 533 -14.54 2.34 -8.00
C GLY A 533 -14.03 1.73 -6.70
N ILE A 534 -13.86 2.55 -5.67
CA ILE A 534 -13.63 2.11 -4.28
C ILE A 534 -14.85 2.52 -3.47
N TRP A 535 -15.57 1.55 -2.93
CA TRP A 535 -16.72 1.78 -2.07
C TRP A 535 -16.43 1.20 -0.69
N VAL A 536 -16.41 2.06 0.32
CA VAL A 536 -16.34 1.64 1.71
C VAL A 536 -17.61 2.05 2.45
N GLU A 537 -18.23 1.10 3.12
CA GLU A 537 -19.50 1.32 3.81
C GLU A 537 -19.57 0.65 5.18
N ASN A 538 -20.25 1.30 6.12
CA ASN A 538 -20.62 0.78 7.45
C ASN A 538 -19.41 0.24 8.21
N THR A 539 -18.29 0.97 8.16
CA THR A 539 -17.06 0.62 8.88
C THR A 539 -16.78 1.65 9.97
N THR A 540 -16.32 1.14 11.11
CA THR A 540 -15.73 1.95 12.20
C THR A 540 -14.21 1.80 12.25
N ALA A 541 -13.65 0.85 11.51
CA ALA A 541 -12.22 0.72 11.32
C ALA A 541 -11.68 1.89 10.48
N TRP A 542 -10.52 2.40 10.89
CA TRP A 542 -9.87 3.53 10.25
C TRP A 542 -9.13 3.06 8.99
N PHE A 543 -9.30 3.79 7.90
CA PHE A 543 -8.57 3.52 6.66
C PHE A 543 -8.12 4.81 5.96
N THR A 544 -7.13 4.66 5.09
CA THR A 544 -6.66 5.67 4.16
C THR A 544 -6.71 5.12 2.74
N VAL A 545 -7.44 5.79 1.85
CA VAL A 545 -7.34 5.58 0.40
C VAL A 545 -6.35 6.61 -0.13
N SER A 546 -5.21 6.16 -0.68
CA SER A 546 -4.23 7.10 -1.21
C SER A 546 -3.49 6.69 -2.48
N ASN A 547 -3.01 7.67 -3.23
CA ASN A 547 -2.26 7.48 -4.48
C ASN A 547 -2.97 6.59 -5.51
N CYS A 548 -4.29 6.39 -5.39
CA CYS A 548 -5.05 5.55 -6.32
C CYS A 548 -5.51 6.39 -7.51
N THR A 549 -5.57 5.76 -8.69
CA THR A 549 -6.18 6.34 -9.88
C THR A 549 -7.48 5.61 -10.15
N ILE A 550 -8.61 6.31 -10.07
CA ILE A 550 -9.94 5.74 -10.30
C ILE A 550 -10.67 6.51 -11.40
N ARG A 551 -11.15 5.79 -12.41
CA ARG A 551 -11.88 6.41 -13.52
C ARG A 551 -13.06 5.60 -14.05
N ASN A 552 -13.86 6.28 -14.87
CA ASN A 552 -14.94 5.71 -15.69
C ASN A 552 -16.01 4.96 -14.88
N VAL A 553 -16.23 5.35 -13.62
CA VAL A 553 -17.37 4.86 -12.85
C VAL A 553 -18.60 5.68 -13.25
N THR A 554 -19.47 5.11 -14.10
CA THR A 554 -20.52 5.87 -14.80
C THR A 554 -21.95 5.39 -14.51
N LYS A 555 -22.14 4.34 -13.70
CA LYS A 555 -23.48 3.78 -13.42
C LYS A 555 -24.40 4.84 -12.80
N SER A 556 -25.59 4.99 -13.38
CA SER A 556 -26.52 6.08 -13.04
C SER A 556 -27.65 5.71 -12.07
N THR A 557 -27.80 4.43 -11.73
CA THR A 557 -28.88 3.83 -10.91
C THR A 557 -28.53 3.83 -9.40
N PRO A 558 -29.49 3.61 -8.47
CA PRO A 558 -29.45 4.20 -7.14
C PRO A 558 -28.27 3.69 -6.31
N PHE A 559 -27.61 4.61 -5.61
CA PHE A 559 -26.48 4.46 -4.67
C PHE A 559 -25.50 3.30 -4.95
N PRO A 560 -24.22 3.59 -5.27
CA PRO A 560 -23.41 4.75 -4.87
C PRO A 560 -23.17 5.80 -5.98
N PHE A 561 -24.14 5.96 -6.89
CA PHE A 561 -24.17 7.05 -7.88
C PHE A 561 -22.94 7.16 -8.80
N GLY A 562 -22.25 6.06 -9.09
CA GLY A 562 -21.12 6.09 -10.02
C GLY A 562 -19.94 6.91 -9.49
N ALA A 563 -19.63 6.77 -8.20
CA ALA A 563 -18.54 7.47 -7.56
C ALA A 563 -17.19 6.77 -7.80
N GLY A 564 -16.13 7.55 -8.07
CA GLY A 564 -14.77 7.04 -8.08
C GLY A 564 -14.42 6.45 -6.71
N ILE A 565 -14.51 7.29 -5.68
CA ILE A 565 -14.41 6.85 -4.27
C ILE A 565 -15.72 7.21 -3.58
N CYS A 566 -16.35 6.23 -2.94
CA CYS A 566 -17.56 6.40 -2.14
C CYS A 566 -17.31 5.98 -0.70
N ILE A 567 -17.65 6.86 0.24
CA ILE A 567 -17.72 6.49 1.66
C ILE A 567 -19.12 6.75 2.22
N ARG A 568 -19.68 5.72 2.87
CA ARG A 568 -21.02 5.75 3.47
C ARG A 568 -21.03 5.28 4.91
N ASN A 569 -21.61 6.10 5.79
CA ASN A 569 -21.62 5.85 7.23
C ASN A 569 -20.19 5.57 7.75
N VAL A 570 -19.21 6.28 7.20
CA VAL A 570 -17.80 6.16 7.56
C VAL A 570 -17.42 7.34 8.45
N THR A 571 -16.63 7.06 9.47
CA THR A 571 -16.06 8.10 10.33
C THR A 571 -14.57 7.94 10.52
N ASN A 572 -13.87 9.05 10.75
CA ASN A 572 -12.44 9.09 11.07
C ASN A 572 -11.53 8.38 10.06
N SER A 573 -11.87 8.45 8.77
CA SER A 573 -11.05 7.88 7.69
C SER A 573 -10.58 8.97 6.74
N SER A 574 -9.60 8.64 5.90
CA SER A 574 -8.94 9.61 5.04
C SER A 574 -8.91 9.20 3.57
N ILE A 575 -9.12 10.18 2.69
CA ILE A 575 -9.03 10.02 1.24
C ILE A 575 -8.02 11.07 0.77
N GLU A 576 -6.80 10.62 0.40
CA GLU A 576 -5.69 11.53 0.15
C GLU A 576 -4.88 11.22 -1.10
N TYR A 577 -4.42 12.23 -1.83
CA TYR A 577 -3.49 12.03 -2.96
C TYR A 577 -4.04 11.14 -4.09
N ASN A 578 -5.35 11.00 -4.25
CA ASN A 578 -5.94 10.17 -5.31
C ASN A 578 -6.19 11.00 -6.57
N THR A 579 -6.13 10.34 -7.73
CA THR A 579 -6.62 10.89 -8.99
C THR A 579 -7.97 10.24 -9.31
N VAL A 580 -9.05 11.01 -9.21
CA VAL A 580 -10.41 10.55 -9.54
C VAL A 580 -10.92 11.34 -10.74
N SER A 581 -11.10 10.65 -11.87
CA SER A 581 -11.46 11.33 -13.12
C SER A 581 -12.48 10.60 -13.98
N ALA A 582 -13.23 11.36 -14.79
CA ALA A 582 -14.25 10.83 -15.70
C ALA A 582 -15.31 9.95 -15.02
N ASN A 583 -15.60 10.21 -13.75
CA ASN A 583 -16.66 9.55 -12.98
C ASN A 583 -17.91 10.42 -12.95
N ARG A 584 -19.05 9.85 -12.55
CA ARG A 584 -20.21 10.69 -12.21
C ARG A 584 -19.92 11.58 -11.00
N CYS A 585 -19.29 11.02 -9.98
CA CYS A 585 -18.75 11.78 -8.86
C CYS A 585 -17.31 11.36 -8.60
N GLY A 586 -16.38 12.30 -8.42
CA GLY A 586 -15.00 11.95 -8.06
C GLY A 586 -14.95 11.29 -6.69
N ILE A 587 -15.35 12.05 -5.66
CA ILE A 587 -15.44 11.59 -4.26
C ILE A 587 -16.84 11.87 -3.72
N TYR A 588 -17.52 10.82 -3.23
CA TYR A 588 -18.88 10.90 -2.71
C TYR A 588 -18.93 10.59 -1.21
N LEU A 589 -19.41 11.55 -0.42
CA LEU A 589 -19.61 11.44 1.02
C LEU A 589 -21.11 11.34 1.31
N TYR A 590 -21.52 10.22 1.93
CA TYR A 590 -22.91 9.98 2.32
C TYR A 590 -22.99 9.66 3.81
N ALA A 591 -23.72 10.47 4.58
CA ALA A 591 -23.87 10.31 6.04
C ALA A 591 -22.54 9.99 6.76
N SER A 592 -21.45 10.57 6.25
CA SER A 592 -20.09 10.29 6.72
C SER A 592 -19.56 11.51 7.46
N SER A 593 -18.90 11.31 8.60
CA SER A 593 -18.48 12.42 9.47
C SER A 593 -17.06 12.30 9.97
N LYS A 594 -16.41 13.45 10.24
CA LYS A 594 -15.03 13.52 10.74
C LYS A 594 -14.00 12.84 9.83
N ASN A 595 -14.24 12.84 8.52
CA ASN A 595 -13.28 12.31 7.54
C ASN A 595 -12.42 13.44 6.99
N THR A 596 -11.21 13.09 6.55
CA THR A 596 -10.30 13.99 5.85
C THR A 596 -10.31 13.68 4.35
N ILE A 597 -10.57 14.69 3.53
CA ILE A 597 -10.50 14.60 2.07
C ILE A 597 -9.46 15.62 1.63
N ALA A 598 -8.23 15.17 1.39
CA ALA A 598 -7.11 16.09 1.21
C ALA A 598 -6.22 15.77 0.00
N SER A 599 -5.68 16.79 -0.67
CA SER A 599 -4.68 16.58 -1.73
C SER A 599 -5.13 15.69 -2.90
N ASN A 600 -6.44 15.53 -3.16
CA ASN A 600 -6.92 14.72 -4.28
C ASN A 600 -7.01 15.55 -5.58
N ASN A 601 -6.73 14.92 -6.70
CA ASN A 601 -6.98 15.44 -8.04
C ASN A 601 -8.35 14.96 -8.53
N CYS A 602 -9.35 15.83 -8.50
CA CYS A 602 -10.72 15.54 -8.94
C CYS A 602 -11.02 16.27 -10.25
N SER A 603 -10.96 15.55 -11.37
CA SER A 603 -11.06 16.18 -12.69
C SER A 603 -11.96 15.47 -13.68
N LYS A 604 -12.59 16.23 -14.59
CA LYS A 604 -13.47 15.68 -15.64
C LYS A 604 -14.62 14.80 -15.12
N ASN A 605 -14.99 14.92 -13.84
CA ASN A 605 -16.16 14.25 -13.29
C ASN A 605 -17.40 15.11 -13.54
N TYR A 606 -18.62 14.60 -13.30
CA TYR A 606 -19.78 15.49 -13.24
C TYR A 606 -19.74 16.34 -11.96
N PHE A 607 -19.56 15.72 -10.79
CA PHE A 607 -19.20 16.42 -9.55
C PHE A 607 -17.77 16.06 -9.14
N GLY A 608 -16.95 17.05 -8.77
CA GLY A 608 -15.60 16.77 -8.25
C GLY A 608 -15.67 16.04 -6.91
N ILE A 609 -16.20 16.72 -5.90
CA ILE A 609 -16.47 16.17 -4.57
C ILE A 609 -17.92 16.53 -4.19
N GLN A 610 -18.69 15.56 -3.72
CA GLN A 610 -20.06 15.78 -3.29
C GLN A 610 -20.32 15.24 -1.89
N SER A 611 -20.96 16.06 -1.05
CA SER A 611 -21.28 15.79 0.36
C SER A 611 -22.77 15.94 0.62
N VAL A 612 -23.44 14.86 1.01
CA VAL A 612 -24.90 14.83 1.18
C VAL A 612 -25.36 14.06 2.42
N LEU A 613 -26.63 14.30 2.77
CA LEU A 613 -27.42 13.55 3.77
C LEU A 613 -26.71 13.44 5.10
N LEU A 614 -26.58 14.56 5.80
CA LEU A 614 -25.95 14.65 7.13
C LEU A 614 -24.47 14.25 7.14
N SER A 615 -23.74 14.53 6.06
CA SER A 615 -22.28 14.42 6.08
C SER A 615 -21.69 15.63 6.81
N GLN A 616 -21.15 15.41 8.00
CA GLN A 616 -20.84 16.49 8.96
C GLN A 616 -19.40 16.49 9.43
N PHE A 617 -18.87 17.66 9.74
CA PHE A 617 -17.53 17.80 10.35
C PHE A 617 -16.40 17.17 9.54
N ASN A 618 -16.54 17.05 8.21
CA ASN A 618 -15.46 16.59 7.35
C ASN A 618 -14.52 17.76 7.02
N ASN A 619 -13.24 17.46 6.86
CA ASN A 619 -12.20 18.42 6.50
C ASN A 619 -11.81 18.22 5.03
N ILE A 620 -12.13 19.18 4.16
CA ILE A 620 -11.90 19.10 2.71
C ILE A 620 -10.89 20.18 2.32
N THR A 621 -9.63 19.80 2.11
CA THR A 621 -8.55 20.77 1.96
C THR A 621 -7.51 20.36 0.93
N TYR A 622 -6.81 21.32 0.29
CA TYR A 622 -5.71 21.04 -0.66
C TYR A 622 -6.09 20.18 -1.87
N ASN A 623 -7.38 19.99 -2.18
CA ASN A 623 -7.78 19.24 -3.36
C ASN A 623 -7.63 20.11 -4.62
N TYR A 624 -7.20 19.49 -5.72
CA TYR A 624 -7.11 20.12 -7.03
C TYR A 624 -8.34 19.72 -7.85
N ILE A 625 -9.26 20.66 -8.05
CA ILE A 625 -10.61 20.38 -8.56
C ILE A 625 -10.83 21.19 -9.83
N TYR A 626 -10.82 20.50 -10.98
CA TYR A 626 -10.83 21.19 -12.25
C TYR A 626 -11.53 20.46 -13.39
N ASN A 627 -12.03 21.24 -14.36
CA ASN A 627 -12.66 20.73 -15.58
C ASN A 627 -13.79 19.72 -15.30
N ASN A 628 -14.46 19.80 -14.15
CA ASN A 628 -15.64 18.98 -13.88
C ASN A 628 -16.84 19.57 -14.64
N ALA A 629 -17.71 18.72 -15.18
CA ALA A 629 -18.83 19.12 -16.02
C ALA A 629 -19.93 19.88 -15.24
N GLY A 630 -20.10 19.56 -13.96
CA GLY A 630 -20.89 20.32 -12.99
C GLY A 630 -19.99 21.00 -11.95
N THR A 631 -20.46 21.10 -10.71
CA THR A 631 -19.77 21.82 -9.63
C THR A 631 -18.50 21.10 -9.17
N GLY A 632 -17.48 21.88 -8.76
CA GLY A 632 -16.26 21.36 -8.17
C GLY A 632 -16.49 20.68 -6.81
N ILE A 633 -16.98 21.44 -5.82
CA ILE A 633 -17.46 20.92 -4.54
C ILE A 633 -18.94 21.25 -4.37
N ASP A 634 -19.75 20.25 -4.07
CA ASP A 634 -21.20 20.36 -3.90
C ASP A 634 -21.63 19.83 -2.52
N VAL A 635 -22.16 20.71 -1.66
CA VAL A 635 -22.59 20.38 -0.29
C VAL A 635 -24.10 20.62 -0.14
N ARG A 636 -24.86 19.55 0.16
CA ARG A 636 -26.34 19.59 0.24
C ARG A 636 -26.92 18.83 1.42
N SER A 637 -28.24 18.94 1.57
CA SER A 637 -29.08 18.03 2.37
C SER A 637 -28.66 17.95 3.84
N PHE A 638 -28.62 19.11 4.50
CA PHE A 638 -28.30 19.27 5.92
C PHE A 638 -26.87 18.84 6.32
N SER A 639 -25.96 18.72 5.36
CA SER A 639 -24.52 18.54 5.60
C SER A 639 -23.91 19.83 6.15
N SER A 640 -23.52 19.84 7.43
CA SER A 640 -23.08 21.04 8.16
C SER A 640 -21.79 20.80 8.95
N GLY A 641 -21.13 21.89 9.36
CA GLY A 641 -19.89 21.83 10.15
C GLY A 641 -18.68 21.34 9.37
N ASN A 642 -18.78 21.17 8.06
CA ASN A 642 -17.64 20.84 7.22
C ASN A 642 -16.73 22.06 7.07
N ILE A 643 -15.41 21.82 7.03
CA ILE A 643 -14.38 22.84 6.91
C ILE A 643 -13.72 22.69 5.54
N ILE A 644 -13.77 23.74 4.72
CA ILE A 644 -13.41 23.71 3.30
C ILE A 644 -12.47 24.88 3.00
N HIS A 645 -11.17 24.65 3.00
CA HIS A 645 -10.18 25.70 2.72
C HIS A 645 -8.96 25.15 1.99
N HIS A 646 -8.17 26.04 1.38
CA HIS A 646 -6.95 25.72 0.65
C HIS A 646 -7.16 24.75 -0.52
N ASN A 647 -8.37 24.59 -1.04
CA ASN A 647 -8.60 23.86 -2.29
C ASN A 647 -8.33 24.77 -3.49
N ASN A 648 -8.02 24.17 -4.64
CA ASN A 648 -7.75 24.90 -5.87
C ASN A 648 -8.83 24.59 -6.91
N PHE A 649 -9.59 25.61 -7.29
CA PHE A 649 -10.72 25.50 -8.22
C PHE A 649 -10.39 26.09 -9.60
N TYR A 650 -10.50 25.28 -10.65
CA TYR A 650 -10.28 25.72 -12.04
C TYR A 650 -11.35 25.24 -13.00
N GLN A 651 -12.05 26.16 -13.67
CA GLN A 651 -12.88 25.86 -14.84
C GLN A 651 -13.89 24.71 -14.63
N ASN A 652 -14.46 24.59 -13.44
CA ASN A 652 -15.58 23.68 -13.19
C ASN A 652 -16.87 24.25 -13.81
N ASN A 653 -17.84 23.40 -14.15
CA ASN A 653 -19.11 23.72 -14.80
C ASN A 653 -19.00 24.18 -16.28
N GLY A 654 -18.12 23.54 -17.07
CA GLY A 654 -18.11 23.51 -18.55
C GLY A 654 -18.24 24.85 -19.32
N ALA A 655 -17.19 25.25 -20.04
CA ALA A 655 -17.34 26.20 -21.15
C ALA A 655 -18.15 25.57 -22.31
N GLY A 656 -19.46 25.89 -22.43
CA GLY A 656 -20.23 25.60 -23.65
C GLY A 656 -21.76 25.42 -23.54
N LYS A 657 -22.50 26.52 -23.30
CA LYS A 657 -23.80 26.93 -23.91
C LYS A 657 -24.66 27.75 -22.92
N GLY A 658 -24.49 29.08 -22.96
CA GLY A 658 -25.61 30.02 -22.90
C GLY A 658 -26.42 30.16 -21.61
N VAL A 659 -25.85 29.97 -20.42
CA VAL A 659 -26.51 30.42 -19.17
C VAL A 659 -25.52 31.16 -18.28
N SER A 660 -25.94 32.31 -17.75
CA SER A 660 -25.17 33.14 -16.82
C SER A 660 -25.00 32.45 -15.46
N GLY A 661 -23.77 32.10 -15.06
CA GLY A 661 -23.45 31.62 -13.70
C GLY A 661 -22.40 30.50 -13.65
N TYR A 662 -21.13 30.87 -13.52
CA TYR A 662 -19.98 29.95 -13.41
C TYR A 662 -19.84 29.39 -11.97
N CYS A 663 -20.60 28.35 -11.63
CA CYS A 663 -20.59 27.73 -10.30
C CYS A 663 -19.36 26.81 -10.07
N GLN A 664 -18.31 27.33 -9.43
CA GLN A 664 -17.15 26.54 -9.00
C GLN A 664 -17.45 25.67 -7.75
N ALA A 665 -18.34 26.16 -6.89
CA ALA A 665 -18.74 25.56 -5.63
C ALA A 665 -20.19 25.90 -5.29
N TYR A 666 -20.91 24.97 -4.65
CA TYR A 666 -22.31 25.12 -4.25
C TYR A 666 -22.52 24.62 -2.80
N ASP A 667 -23.22 25.42 -2.00
CA ASP A 667 -23.59 25.11 -0.62
C ASP A 667 -24.98 25.69 -0.28
N ASP A 668 -25.98 24.80 -0.18
CA ASP A 668 -27.33 25.14 0.27
C ASP A 668 -27.68 24.60 1.67
N ALA A 669 -26.77 23.86 2.29
CA ALA A 669 -27.01 23.23 3.58
C ALA A 669 -26.92 24.25 4.72
N GLY A 670 -25.98 25.21 4.62
CA GLY A 670 -25.70 26.19 5.67
C GLY A 670 -24.89 25.59 6.84
N GLY A 671 -24.08 26.43 7.51
CA GLY A 671 -23.27 26.01 8.65
C GLY A 671 -21.93 25.32 8.30
N ASN A 672 -21.47 25.42 7.05
CA ASN A 672 -20.11 25.03 6.65
C ASN A 672 -19.20 26.26 6.55
N THR A 673 -17.90 26.07 6.82
CA THR A 673 -16.90 27.15 6.82
C THR A 673 -15.98 27.00 5.62
N TRP A 674 -15.89 28.04 4.78
CA TRP A 674 -15.11 28.04 3.53
C TRP A 674 -13.72 28.68 3.64
N TYR A 675 -13.19 28.78 4.86
CA TYR A 675 -11.90 29.41 5.17
C TYR A 675 -11.36 28.92 6.52
N ASP A 676 -10.05 29.03 6.72
CA ASP A 676 -9.40 28.92 8.03
C ASP A 676 -9.39 30.29 8.70
N ASN A 677 -10.15 30.42 9.79
CA ASN A 677 -10.27 31.67 10.52
C ASN A 677 -9.01 32.05 11.32
N THR A 678 -8.18 31.07 11.66
CA THR A 678 -6.94 31.27 12.43
C THR A 678 -5.85 31.80 11.51
N ALA A 679 -5.65 31.14 10.37
CA ALA A 679 -4.66 31.54 9.39
C ALA A 679 -5.10 32.74 8.54
N LYS A 680 -6.42 33.05 8.52
CA LYS A 680 -7.03 34.03 7.62
C LYS A 680 -6.77 33.68 6.16
N GLU A 681 -7.05 32.42 5.82
CA GLU A 681 -6.76 31.82 4.51
C GLU A 681 -7.92 30.95 4.02
N GLY A 682 -8.31 31.15 2.77
CA GLY A 682 -9.46 30.54 2.11
C GLY A 682 -9.04 29.53 1.06
N ASN A 683 -9.78 29.47 -0.04
CA ASN A 683 -9.52 28.65 -1.22
C ASN A 683 -8.97 29.50 -2.36
N TYR A 684 -8.33 28.87 -3.33
CA TYR A 684 -7.91 29.51 -4.57
C TYR A 684 -8.99 29.35 -5.64
N TRP A 685 -9.39 30.45 -6.26
CA TRP A 685 -10.45 30.52 -7.27
C TRP A 685 -9.88 31.07 -8.58
N SER A 686 -9.83 30.27 -9.65
CA SER A 686 -9.24 30.69 -10.92
C SER A 686 -9.94 31.88 -11.61
N ASN A 687 -11.15 32.21 -11.17
CA ASN A 687 -12.00 33.29 -11.70
C ASN A 687 -12.11 34.48 -10.73
N TRP A 688 -11.26 34.55 -9.71
CA TRP A 688 -11.17 35.68 -8.78
C TRP A 688 -9.96 36.54 -9.12
N ASP A 689 -10.18 37.82 -9.43
CA ASP A 689 -9.17 38.75 -9.98
C ASP A 689 -8.57 39.72 -8.95
N GLY A 690 -9.01 39.65 -7.68
CA GLY A 690 -8.41 40.38 -6.56
C GLY A 690 -8.48 41.92 -6.62
N ASN A 691 -9.11 42.51 -7.63
CA ASN A 691 -9.16 43.98 -7.81
C ASN A 691 -10.34 44.60 -7.05
N GLY A 692 -10.26 44.55 -5.73
CA GLY A 692 -10.99 45.43 -4.83
C GLY A 692 -9.99 46.15 -3.92
N SER A 693 -9.75 47.43 -4.18
CA SER A 693 -8.90 48.32 -3.41
C SER A 693 -9.04 48.14 -1.88
N GLY A 694 -8.04 47.55 -1.22
CA GLY A 694 -7.73 47.81 0.19
C GLY A 694 -8.67 47.28 1.27
N THR A 695 -9.75 46.56 0.95
CA THR A 695 -10.52 45.74 1.91
C THR A 695 -11.04 44.48 1.22
N ALA A 696 -10.82 43.33 1.86
CA ALA A 696 -11.20 41.99 1.42
C ALA A 696 -12.66 41.90 0.92
N ASN A 697 -12.83 41.57 -0.38
CA ASN A 697 -14.11 41.07 -0.89
C ASN A 697 -14.07 39.54 -0.83
N ALA A 698 -14.96 38.97 -0.02
CA ALA A 698 -15.17 37.54 0.07
C ALA A 698 -15.59 36.96 -1.30
N TYR A 699 -15.19 35.73 -1.60
CA TYR A 699 -15.70 34.99 -2.75
C TYR A 699 -17.06 34.38 -2.39
N PRO A 700 -18.15 34.74 -3.08
CA PRO A 700 -19.48 34.19 -2.78
C PRO A 700 -19.57 32.72 -3.19
N ILE A 701 -20.21 31.90 -2.36
CA ILE A 701 -20.51 30.49 -2.69
C ILE A 701 -21.96 30.39 -3.16
N ASP A 702 -22.19 29.74 -4.30
CA ASP A 702 -23.53 29.57 -4.85
C ASP A 702 -24.42 28.75 -3.89
N GLY A 703 -25.72 29.04 -3.85
CA GLY A 703 -26.64 28.52 -2.81
C GLY A 703 -26.91 29.54 -1.69
N GLY A 704 -26.10 30.60 -1.59
CA GLY A 704 -26.46 31.86 -0.93
C GLY A 704 -26.38 31.87 0.60
N LYS A 705 -25.80 30.84 1.23
CA LYS A 705 -25.73 30.71 2.69
C LYS A 705 -24.34 30.97 3.30
N THR A 706 -23.29 31.11 2.50
CA THR A 706 -21.91 31.25 2.99
C THR A 706 -21.00 31.92 1.94
N SER A 707 -19.78 32.27 2.34
CA SER A 707 -18.76 32.89 1.49
C SER A 707 -17.36 32.50 1.99
N ASP A 708 -16.39 32.46 1.08
CA ASP A 708 -14.98 32.37 1.43
C ASP A 708 -14.45 33.79 1.69
N TRP A 709 -14.18 34.12 2.94
CA TRP A 709 -13.78 35.46 3.37
C TRP A 709 -12.31 35.79 3.13
N TYR A 710 -11.48 34.78 2.84
CA TYR A 710 -10.03 34.95 2.73
C TYR A 710 -9.45 34.27 1.46
N PRO A 711 -10.01 34.50 0.26
CA PRO A 711 -9.58 33.83 -0.95
C PRO A 711 -8.07 33.98 -1.21
N LEU A 712 -7.43 32.90 -1.63
CA LEU A 712 -5.99 32.86 -1.89
C LEU A 712 -5.68 33.49 -3.26
N SER A 713 -4.61 34.28 -3.33
CA SER A 713 -4.11 34.89 -4.58
C SER A 713 -3.29 33.93 -5.45
N LYS A 714 -2.84 32.82 -4.85
CA LYS A 714 -2.09 31.75 -5.51
C LYS A 714 -2.55 30.38 -5.01
N PRO A 715 -2.32 29.31 -5.78
CA PRO A 715 -2.73 27.96 -5.40
C PRO A 715 -2.03 27.50 -4.11
N ALA A 716 -2.74 26.72 -3.29
CA ALA A 716 -2.12 25.99 -2.19
C ALA A 716 -1.53 24.67 -2.71
N LEU A 717 -0.32 24.31 -2.28
CA LEU A 717 0.35 23.07 -2.69
C LEU A 717 0.48 22.09 -1.53
N PRO A 718 0.38 20.77 -1.81
CA PRO A 718 0.82 19.75 -0.85
C PRO A 718 2.34 19.81 -0.65
N PRO A 719 2.88 19.08 0.35
CA PRO A 719 4.33 18.98 0.53
C PRO A 719 5.05 18.55 -0.74
N LEU A 720 6.13 19.26 -1.07
CA LEU A 720 6.93 19.00 -2.26
C LEU A 720 8.19 18.24 -1.89
N HIS A 721 8.37 17.05 -2.45
CA HIS A 721 9.64 16.32 -2.40
C HIS A 721 10.22 16.23 -3.80
N ILE A 722 11.39 16.84 -3.99
CA ILE A 722 12.07 16.99 -5.27
C ILE A 722 13.41 16.26 -5.21
N ILE A 723 13.56 15.20 -6.02
CA ILE A 723 14.78 14.36 -6.04
C ILE A 723 15.49 14.48 -7.39
N GLY A 724 16.60 15.22 -7.41
CA GLY A 724 17.45 15.40 -8.58
C GLY A 724 16.90 16.30 -9.68
N ASN A 725 17.76 16.60 -10.67
CA ASN A 725 17.50 17.58 -11.72
C ASN A 725 16.27 17.23 -12.58
N ALA A 726 16.09 15.95 -12.90
CA ALA A 726 14.97 15.48 -13.74
C ALA A 726 13.61 15.71 -13.05
N ASN A 727 13.53 15.45 -11.74
CA ASN A 727 12.29 15.63 -11.00
C ASN A 727 11.96 17.11 -10.79
N LEU A 728 12.97 17.94 -10.59
CA LEU A 728 12.80 19.39 -10.53
C LEU A 728 12.27 19.96 -11.85
N SER A 729 12.81 19.51 -12.99
CA SER A 729 12.31 19.89 -14.33
C SER A 729 10.86 19.42 -14.57
N TYR A 730 10.52 18.20 -14.12
CA TYR A 730 9.16 17.69 -14.18
C TYR A 730 8.17 18.58 -13.42
N TYR A 731 8.48 18.93 -12.16
CA TYR A 731 7.61 19.80 -11.36
C TYR A 731 7.47 21.18 -11.99
N ALA A 732 8.54 21.71 -12.57
CA ALA A 732 8.49 22.98 -13.28
C ALA A 732 7.53 22.94 -14.48
N SER A 733 7.57 21.88 -15.29
CA SER A 733 6.62 21.68 -16.39
C SER A 733 5.18 21.50 -15.88
N PHE A 734 4.99 20.65 -14.85
CA PHE A 734 3.67 20.31 -14.32
C PHE A 734 2.93 21.50 -13.69
N TYR A 735 3.63 22.28 -12.86
CA TYR A 735 3.06 23.46 -12.21
C TYR A 735 3.26 24.75 -13.01
N GLY A 736 3.88 24.68 -14.19
CA GLY A 736 4.19 25.84 -15.02
C GLY A 736 5.15 26.83 -14.35
N TRP A 737 6.13 26.35 -13.59
CA TRP A 737 7.18 27.20 -13.02
C TRP A 737 8.07 27.75 -14.13
N ALA A 738 8.40 29.04 -14.04
CA ALA A 738 9.37 29.65 -14.93
C ALA A 738 10.78 29.09 -14.69
N GLY A 739 11.61 29.06 -15.74
CA GLY A 739 13.01 28.64 -15.70
C GLY A 739 13.32 27.38 -16.51
N ASP A 740 14.60 27.14 -16.76
CA ASP A 740 15.13 25.90 -17.37
C ASP A 740 16.16 25.17 -16.47
N GLY A 741 16.48 25.75 -15.31
CA GLY A 741 17.38 25.16 -14.32
C GLY A 741 18.86 25.49 -14.53
N THR A 742 19.17 26.39 -15.45
CA THR A 742 20.52 26.94 -15.64
C THR A 742 20.77 28.14 -14.72
N SER A 743 22.03 28.54 -14.55
CA SER A 743 22.39 29.72 -13.75
C SER A 743 21.79 31.04 -14.26
N GLY A 744 21.56 31.15 -15.57
CA GLY A 744 20.92 32.32 -16.18
C GLY A 744 19.39 32.31 -16.07
N ASN A 745 18.79 31.14 -15.81
CA ASN A 745 17.34 30.95 -15.83
C ASN A 745 16.88 29.85 -14.85
N PRO A 746 17.04 30.07 -13.53
CA PRO A 746 16.71 29.08 -12.50
C PRO A 746 15.21 28.76 -12.48
N TYR A 747 14.87 27.53 -12.07
CA TYR A 747 13.47 27.16 -11.80
C TYR A 747 12.91 27.96 -10.61
N ARG A 748 11.66 28.44 -10.70
CA ARG A 748 11.07 29.33 -9.68
C ARG A 748 9.82 28.75 -9.00
N ILE A 749 9.98 28.33 -7.75
CA ILE A 749 8.88 28.00 -6.84
C ILE A 749 8.48 29.31 -6.15
N ASN A 750 7.45 29.98 -6.64
CA ASN A 750 7.13 31.35 -6.24
C ASN A 750 5.67 31.54 -5.80
N GLY A 751 5.48 32.11 -4.60
CA GLY A 751 4.17 32.59 -4.15
C GLY A 751 3.22 31.51 -3.62
N TYR A 752 3.71 30.28 -3.37
CA TYR A 752 2.86 29.16 -2.96
C TYR A 752 2.65 29.10 -1.44
N HIS A 753 1.48 28.65 -1.02
CA HIS A 753 1.19 28.28 0.36
C HIS A 753 1.42 26.77 0.53
N LEU A 754 2.39 26.39 1.37
CA LEU A 754 2.76 24.99 1.63
C LEU A 754 2.63 24.66 3.11
N ASN A 755 1.90 23.59 3.40
CA ASN A 755 1.63 23.12 4.75
C ASN A 755 1.98 21.65 4.86
N ALA A 756 2.82 21.27 5.83
CA ALA A 756 3.20 19.89 6.06
C ALA A 756 2.11 19.06 6.76
N ASN A 757 1.10 19.68 7.36
CA ASN A 757 0.01 19.00 8.05
C ASN A 757 -1.32 19.21 7.30
N VAL A 758 -1.44 18.53 6.15
CA VAL A 758 -2.59 18.65 5.25
C VAL A 758 -3.76 17.76 5.67
N SER A 759 -3.48 16.62 6.32
CA SER A 759 -4.48 15.58 6.61
C SER A 759 -4.60 15.17 8.09
N GLY A 760 -4.01 15.94 9.01
CA GLY A 760 -3.94 15.59 10.43
C GLY A 760 -2.79 14.63 10.77
N THR A 761 -2.08 14.09 9.77
CA THR A 761 -0.77 13.46 9.96
C THR A 761 0.33 14.43 9.53
N PRO A 762 1.16 14.93 10.46
CA PRO A 762 2.24 15.85 10.12
C PRO A 762 3.24 15.17 9.17
N SER A 763 3.59 15.82 8.06
CA SER A 763 4.75 15.49 7.26
C SER A 763 6.03 15.92 7.98
N ALA A 764 7.14 15.24 7.68
CA ALA A 764 8.46 15.65 8.15
C ALA A 764 9.01 16.86 7.40
N PHE A 765 8.31 17.36 6.37
CA PHE A 765 8.72 18.51 5.58
C PHE A 765 7.56 19.18 4.83
N SER A 766 7.74 20.45 4.43
CA SER A 766 6.86 21.14 3.47
C SER A 766 7.52 21.24 2.09
N VAL A 767 8.81 21.60 2.03
CA VAL A 767 9.64 21.57 0.82
C VAL A 767 10.90 20.78 1.12
N TRP A 768 11.12 19.67 0.43
CA TRP A 768 12.35 18.89 0.53
C TRP A 768 12.96 18.75 -0.86
N VAL A 769 14.17 19.28 -1.02
CA VAL A 769 14.96 19.11 -2.24
C VAL A 769 16.20 18.29 -1.92
N GLU A 770 16.43 17.24 -2.70
CA GLU A 770 17.55 16.32 -2.50
C GLU A 770 18.29 16.02 -3.82
N ASN A 771 19.62 15.86 -3.75
CA ASN A 771 20.48 15.35 -4.81
C ASN A 771 20.41 16.15 -6.13
N THR A 772 20.34 17.48 -6.06
CA THR A 772 20.26 18.34 -7.25
C THR A 772 21.46 19.28 -7.37
N THR A 773 21.85 19.53 -8.62
CA THR A 773 22.85 20.52 -9.03
C THR A 773 22.27 21.61 -9.94
N ALA A 774 21.02 21.43 -10.38
CA ALA A 774 20.29 22.42 -11.15
C ALA A 774 20.02 23.68 -10.31
N TRP A 775 19.95 24.83 -10.97
CA TRP A 775 19.69 26.11 -10.32
C TRP A 775 18.19 26.30 -10.09
N PHE A 776 17.81 26.66 -8.87
CA PHE A 776 16.42 26.93 -8.51
C PHE A 776 16.29 27.90 -7.35
N THR A 777 15.12 28.51 -7.24
CA THR A 777 14.77 29.45 -6.18
C THR A 777 13.42 29.09 -5.56
N VAL A 778 13.38 28.95 -4.24
CA VAL A 778 12.15 28.94 -3.43
C VAL A 778 11.93 30.37 -2.93
N SER A 779 10.86 31.03 -3.36
CA SER A 779 10.65 32.44 -3.02
C SER A 779 9.21 32.88 -2.75
N ASN A 780 9.04 33.85 -1.86
CA ASN A 780 7.72 34.42 -1.54
C ASN A 780 6.68 33.36 -1.11
N CYS A 781 7.14 32.23 -0.56
CA CYS A 781 6.26 31.16 -0.11
C CYS A 781 5.93 31.31 1.39
N THR A 782 4.76 30.83 1.79
CA THR A 782 4.40 30.65 3.20
C THR A 782 4.49 29.17 3.54
N ILE A 783 5.32 28.81 4.52
CA ILE A 783 5.75 27.43 4.78
C ILE A 783 5.61 27.09 6.27
N ARG A 784 4.78 26.10 6.58
CA ARG A 784 4.42 25.81 7.98
C ARG A 784 4.14 24.35 8.33
N ASN A 785 4.07 24.11 9.65
CA ASN A 785 3.57 22.89 10.31
C ASN A 785 4.36 21.61 10.07
N ALA A 786 5.62 21.68 9.63
CA ALA A 786 6.49 20.50 9.55
C ALA A 786 6.95 20.13 10.97
N THR A 787 6.15 19.36 11.70
CA THR A 787 6.40 19.07 13.13
C THR A 787 6.80 17.62 13.41
N LYS A 788 6.76 16.74 12.39
CA LYS A 788 7.06 15.31 12.59
C LYS A 788 8.53 15.08 12.93
N SER A 789 8.78 14.58 14.13
CA SER A 789 10.11 14.16 14.58
C SER A 789 10.45 12.76 14.04
N THR A 790 11.09 12.69 12.88
CA THR A 790 11.62 11.45 12.29
C THR A 790 13.14 11.53 12.14
N PRO A 791 13.83 10.41 11.83
CA PRO A 791 15.10 10.50 11.11
C PRO A 791 14.96 11.44 9.91
N PHE A 792 16.04 12.13 9.54
CA PHE A 792 16.11 13.19 8.50
C PHE A 792 14.99 13.08 7.43
N PRO A 793 14.16 14.12 7.17
CA PRO A 793 14.41 15.56 7.38
C PRO A 793 13.92 16.18 8.70
N SER A 794 13.36 15.40 9.64
CA SER A 794 13.03 15.79 11.03
C SER A 794 12.17 17.06 11.19
N GLY A 795 11.10 17.25 10.41
CA GLY A 795 10.18 18.38 10.61
C GLY A 795 10.75 19.72 10.12
N ALA A 796 11.36 19.74 8.95
CA ALA A 796 11.93 20.95 8.37
C ALA A 796 10.92 21.63 7.43
N GLY A 797 10.66 22.92 7.60
CA GLY A 797 9.84 23.70 6.67
C GLY A 797 10.41 23.61 5.25
N ILE A 798 11.65 24.06 5.07
CA ILE A 798 12.45 23.84 3.87
C ILE A 798 13.66 22.97 4.21
N CYS A 799 13.88 21.90 3.46
CA CYS A 799 14.99 20.98 3.66
C CYS A 799 15.79 20.78 2.38
N PHE A 800 17.11 21.00 2.44
CA PHE A 800 18.06 20.67 1.39
C PHE A 800 18.98 19.53 1.84
N ARG A 801 19.07 18.46 1.03
CA ARG A 801 19.99 17.35 1.25
C ARG A 801 20.88 17.11 0.03
N ASN A 802 22.20 17.17 0.19
CA ASN A 802 23.12 17.01 -0.94
C ASN A 802 22.74 17.92 -2.14
N VAL A 803 22.41 19.18 -1.83
CA VAL A 803 22.02 20.19 -2.82
C VAL A 803 23.16 21.18 -3.03
N THR A 804 23.32 21.60 -4.28
CA THR A 804 24.17 22.73 -4.67
C THR A 804 23.39 23.68 -5.58
N ASN A 805 23.74 24.97 -5.57
CA ASN A 805 23.13 26.02 -6.40
C ASN A 805 21.64 26.29 -6.13
N GLY A 806 21.13 25.91 -4.96
CA GLY A 806 19.78 26.27 -4.52
C GLY A 806 19.75 27.65 -3.84
N SER A 807 18.67 28.40 -4.06
CA SER A 807 18.40 29.65 -3.34
C SER A 807 17.06 29.62 -2.60
N ILE A 808 17.04 30.17 -1.38
CA ILE A 808 15.86 30.32 -0.52
C ILE A 808 15.71 31.79 -0.18
N GLU A 809 14.67 32.45 -0.70
CA GLU A 809 14.55 33.92 -0.68
C GLU A 809 13.17 34.45 -0.30
N TYR A 810 13.05 35.45 0.58
CA TYR A 810 11.77 36.13 0.87
C TYR A 810 10.64 35.19 1.35
N ASN A 811 10.96 34.08 2.01
CA ASN A 811 9.95 33.15 2.51
C ASN A 811 9.54 33.49 3.94
N THR A 812 8.30 33.16 4.27
CA THR A 812 7.78 33.15 5.65
C THR A 812 7.72 31.71 6.14
N VAL A 813 8.54 31.36 7.14
CA VAL A 813 8.76 29.99 7.60
C VAL A 813 8.51 29.87 9.10
N SER A 814 7.38 29.30 9.49
CA SER A 814 6.94 29.29 10.90
C SER A 814 6.21 28.03 11.34
N ALA A 815 6.12 27.79 12.65
CA ALA A 815 5.47 26.63 13.25
C ALA A 815 6.04 25.28 12.76
N ASN A 816 7.31 25.23 12.38
CA ASN A 816 8.02 23.98 12.04
C ASN A 816 8.89 23.54 13.23
N ARG A 817 9.51 22.36 13.14
CA ARG A 817 10.59 22.00 14.06
C ARG A 817 11.87 22.75 13.71
N TYR A 818 12.27 22.65 12.44
CA TYR A 818 13.34 23.47 11.87
C TYR A 818 12.72 24.34 10.78
N GLY A 819 13.01 25.64 10.75
CA GLY A 819 12.53 26.50 9.67
C GLY A 819 13.17 26.09 8.34
N ILE A 820 14.47 26.33 8.22
CA ILE A 820 15.28 25.94 7.07
C ILE A 820 16.37 24.97 7.53
N TYR A 821 16.53 23.83 6.85
CA TYR A 821 17.50 22.80 7.22
C TYR A 821 18.36 22.34 6.04
N LEU A 822 19.67 22.54 6.13
CA LEU A 822 20.68 22.08 5.18
C LEU A 822 21.46 20.88 5.75
N TYR A 823 21.52 19.79 4.99
CA TYR A 823 22.29 18.59 5.31
C TYR A 823 23.19 18.20 4.15
N ALA A 824 24.50 18.04 4.41
CA ALA A 824 25.52 17.78 3.39
C ALA A 824 25.36 18.65 2.12
N SER A 825 24.84 19.87 2.26
CA SER A 825 24.45 20.74 1.14
C SER A 825 25.40 21.93 1.08
N ASN A 826 25.96 22.18 -0.10
CA ASN A 826 27.07 23.09 -0.29
C ASN A 826 26.74 24.15 -1.34
N LYS A 827 27.31 25.35 -1.25
CA LYS A 827 27.15 26.40 -2.27
C LYS A 827 25.68 26.81 -2.50
N ASN A 828 24.92 26.95 -1.43
CA ASN A 828 23.53 27.45 -1.46
C ASN A 828 23.43 28.85 -0.85
N THR A 829 22.37 29.56 -1.21
CA THR A 829 22.07 30.91 -0.71
C THR A 829 20.76 30.91 0.07
N ILE A 830 20.77 31.51 1.25
CA ILE A 830 19.59 31.71 2.11
C ILE A 830 19.52 33.20 2.44
N THR A 831 18.58 33.91 1.82
CA THR A 831 18.52 35.38 1.93
C THR A 831 17.14 35.96 2.20
N ASN A 832 17.03 37.01 3.01
CA ASN A 832 15.77 37.74 3.23
C ASN A 832 14.58 36.89 3.70
N ASN A 833 14.82 35.79 4.42
CA ASN A 833 13.72 34.95 4.95
C ASN A 833 13.32 35.39 6.36
N ASN A 834 12.04 35.24 6.69
CA ASN A 834 11.53 35.39 8.04
C ASN A 834 11.24 33.99 8.63
N CYS A 835 12.13 33.53 9.51
CA CYS A 835 12.07 32.24 10.18
C CYS A 835 11.70 32.43 11.65
N TYR A 836 10.41 32.33 11.98
CA TYR A 836 9.93 32.64 13.33
C TYR A 836 9.05 31.55 13.95
N ASP A 837 9.01 31.49 15.28
CA ASP A 837 8.20 30.54 16.07
C ASP A 837 8.37 29.08 15.61
N ASN A 838 9.60 28.69 15.22
CA ASN A 838 9.93 27.29 15.00
C ASN A 838 10.39 26.69 16.32
N THR A 839 9.93 25.46 16.62
CA THR A 839 10.12 24.85 17.94
C THR A 839 11.58 24.51 18.25
N TYR A 840 12.47 24.56 17.24
CA TYR A 840 13.91 24.36 17.41
C TYR A 840 14.74 25.44 16.68
N ASN A 841 15.33 25.16 15.51
CA ASN A 841 16.18 26.16 14.84
C ASN A 841 15.37 26.97 13.82
N GLY A 842 15.62 28.28 13.73
CA GLY A 842 15.19 29.07 12.58
C GLY A 842 15.88 28.59 11.30
N ILE A 843 17.22 28.57 11.31
CA ILE A 843 18.06 28.03 10.23
C ILE A 843 19.05 27.03 10.84
N TYR A 844 19.14 25.83 10.26
CA TYR A 844 20.07 24.78 10.68
C TYR A 844 20.95 24.31 9.53
N VAL A 845 22.27 24.31 9.74
CA VAL A 845 23.28 23.87 8.78
C VAL A 845 24.10 22.75 9.42
N TYR A 846 23.94 21.54 8.91
CA TYR A 846 24.46 20.34 9.56
C TYR A 846 25.27 19.44 8.62
N SER A 847 26.18 18.67 9.22
CA SER A 847 26.86 17.52 8.61
C SER A 847 27.53 17.85 7.27
N ALA A 848 28.65 18.57 7.34
CA ALA A 848 29.46 18.96 6.19
C ALA A 848 28.72 19.84 5.15
N SER A 849 27.73 20.62 5.58
CA SER A 849 27.07 21.63 4.75
C SER A 849 27.92 22.91 4.68
N SER A 850 28.83 22.96 3.72
CA SER A 850 29.92 23.95 3.64
C SER A 850 29.77 24.92 2.47
N ASN A 851 30.43 26.08 2.53
CA ASN A 851 30.40 27.08 1.45
C ASN A 851 29.00 27.65 1.16
N ASN A 852 28.12 27.73 2.16
CA ASN A 852 26.80 28.35 2.01
C ASN A 852 26.85 29.84 2.43
N THR A 853 25.93 30.64 1.88
CA THR A 853 25.75 32.05 2.22
C THR A 853 24.39 32.25 2.88
N ILE A 854 24.39 32.77 4.11
CA ILE A 854 23.20 33.04 4.92
C ILE A 854 23.20 34.53 5.23
N THR A 855 22.29 35.28 4.62
CA THR A 855 22.31 36.75 4.72
C THR A 855 20.95 37.42 4.86
N ASN A 856 20.87 38.52 5.61
CA ASN A 856 19.64 39.31 5.77
C ASN A 856 18.41 38.51 6.21
N ASN A 857 18.58 37.41 6.95
CA ASN A 857 17.45 36.64 7.47
C ASN A 857 17.04 37.18 8.85
N ASP A 858 15.74 37.18 9.12
CA ASP A 858 15.18 37.45 10.42
C ASP A 858 14.81 36.13 11.10
N CYS A 859 15.44 35.84 12.24
CA CYS A 859 15.30 34.58 12.97
C CYS A 859 14.89 34.87 14.42
N SER A 860 13.59 34.79 14.70
CA SER A 860 13.02 35.20 16.00
C SER A 860 12.06 34.19 16.63
N GLY A 861 11.97 34.17 17.97
CA GLY A 861 11.07 33.25 18.67
C GLY A 861 11.41 31.76 18.51
N ASN A 862 12.61 31.42 18.04
CA ASN A 862 13.06 30.03 17.89
C ASN A 862 13.87 29.58 19.13
N TRP A 863 14.25 28.31 19.21
CA TRP A 863 15.21 27.84 20.20
C TRP A 863 16.61 28.39 19.94
N TYR A 864 17.15 28.13 18.74
CA TYR A 864 18.33 28.83 18.21
C TYR A 864 17.92 29.61 16.96
N GLY A 865 18.40 30.83 16.79
CA GLY A 865 18.17 31.59 15.56
C GLY A 865 18.81 30.89 14.35
N ILE A 866 20.15 30.83 14.35
CA ILE A 866 20.95 30.13 13.35
C ILE A 866 21.89 29.14 14.04
N ASN A 867 21.90 27.88 13.60
CA ASN A 867 22.78 26.85 14.14
C ASN A 867 23.65 26.24 13.02
N ILE A 868 24.97 26.25 13.22
CA ILE A 868 25.98 25.67 12.34
C ILE A 868 26.69 24.53 13.09
N ASP A 869 26.47 23.29 12.65
CA ASP A 869 26.96 22.10 13.33
C ASP A 869 27.74 21.19 12.36
N SER A 870 28.97 20.83 12.76
CA SER A 870 29.94 20.10 11.92
C SER A 870 30.02 20.60 10.48
N SER A 871 30.02 21.92 10.29
CA SER A 871 29.92 22.57 8.98
C SER A 871 30.92 23.74 8.88
N SER A 872 31.60 23.86 7.74
CA SER A 872 32.76 24.74 7.61
C SER A 872 32.67 25.68 6.41
N ASN A 873 33.47 26.75 6.39
CA ASN A 873 33.55 27.68 5.26
C ASN A 873 32.21 28.36 4.89
N ASN A 874 31.28 28.54 5.83
CA ASN A 874 30.02 29.24 5.58
C ASN A 874 30.16 30.75 5.86
N THR A 875 29.40 31.58 5.14
CA THR A 875 29.30 33.02 5.37
C THR A 875 27.93 33.35 5.97
N ILE A 876 27.93 33.92 7.16
CA ILE A 876 26.74 34.31 7.92
C ILE A 876 26.81 35.82 8.12
N THR A 877 26.09 36.61 7.31
CA THR A 877 26.23 38.07 7.32
C THR A 877 24.92 38.84 7.36
N ASP A 878 24.87 39.92 8.15
CA ASP A 878 23.73 40.85 8.18
C ASP A 878 22.40 40.20 8.61
N ASN A 879 22.43 39.11 9.37
CA ASN A 879 21.22 38.47 9.90
C ASN A 879 20.77 39.12 11.22
N ASN A 880 19.47 39.08 11.49
CA ASN A 880 18.85 39.55 12.72
C ASN A 880 18.33 38.35 13.53
N CYS A 881 19.04 37.96 14.59
CA CYS A 881 18.66 36.85 15.47
C CYS A 881 18.24 37.38 16.84
N HIS A 882 16.94 37.46 17.10
CA HIS A 882 16.43 38.07 18.33
C HIS A 882 15.29 37.32 19.00
N ASP A 883 15.10 37.54 20.30
CA ASP A 883 14.02 36.93 21.09
C ASP A 883 13.99 35.39 21.01
N ASN A 884 15.15 34.75 20.77
CA ASN A 884 15.25 33.29 20.78
C ASN A 884 15.38 32.76 22.22
N SER A 885 14.90 31.53 22.46
CA SER A 885 14.85 30.94 23.81
C SER A 885 16.22 30.47 24.33
N GLN A 886 17.25 30.45 23.48
CA GLN A 886 18.65 30.22 23.85
C GLN A 886 19.58 31.21 23.12
N TYR A 887 20.23 30.77 22.04
CA TYR A 887 21.30 31.49 21.35
C TYR A 887 20.81 32.16 20.07
N GLY A 888 21.34 33.34 19.76
CA GLY A 888 21.11 33.98 18.45
C GLY A 888 21.78 33.18 17.33
N ILE A 889 23.09 32.99 17.42
CA ILE A 889 23.88 32.15 16.50
C ILE A 889 24.69 31.13 17.31
N TYR A 890 24.62 29.84 16.95
CA TYR A 890 25.34 28.75 17.60
C TYR A 890 26.23 27.99 16.62
N LEU A 891 27.48 27.74 17.01
CA LEU A 891 28.46 26.94 16.27
C LEU A 891 28.91 25.74 17.14
N SER A 892 28.83 24.53 16.61
CA SER A 892 29.24 23.31 17.33
C SER A 892 29.99 22.27 16.52
N SER A 893 30.54 21.27 17.25
CA SER A 893 31.08 20.01 16.73
C SER A 893 32.12 20.18 15.63
N SER A 894 33.17 20.95 15.91
CA SER A 894 34.27 21.23 14.97
C SER A 894 33.85 21.99 13.71
N SER A 895 32.95 22.96 13.84
CA SER A 895 32.64 23.92 12.76
C SER A 895 33.79 24.93 12.62
N LYS A 896 34.49 24.92 11.48
CA LYS A 896 35.73 25.69 11.27
C LYS A 896 35.64 26.63 10.07
N TYR A 897 36.46 27.68 10.07
CA TYR A 897 36.61 28.61 8.94
C TYR A 897 35.30 29.29 8.51
N ASN A 898 34.33 29.41 9.41
CA ASN A 898 33.10 30.16 9.15
C ASN A 898 33.34 31.66 9.38
N ASN A 899 32.69 32.49 8.57
CA ASN A 899 32.75 33.94 8.62
C ASN A 899 31.41 34.50 9.09
N ILE A 900 31.37 35.05 10.30
CA ILE A 900 30.17 35.56 10.98
C ILE A 900 30.32 37.07 11.11
N THR A 901 29.65 37.83 10.25
CA THR A 901 29.89 39.28 10.12
C THR A 901 28.64 40.14 10.14
N ASN A 902 28.70 41.32 10.74
CA ASN A 902 27.60 42.30 10.71
C ASN A 902 26.23 41.79 11.22
N ASN A 903 26.18 40.68 11.96
CA ASN A 903 24.91 40.14 12.45
C ASN A 903 24.46 40.89 13.70
N LYS A 904 23.15 41.02 13.89
CA LYS A 904 22.53 41.53 15.11
C LYS A 904 21.95 40.37 15.90
N CYS A 905 22.53 40.10 17.08
CA CYS A 905 22.07 39.07 18.00
C CYS A 905 21.66 39.72 19.33
N SER A 906 20.37 40.01 19.52
CA SER A 906 19.88 40.77 20.68
C SER A 906 18.66 40.15 21.35
N ASN A 907 18.44 40.42 22.64
CA ASN A 907 17.30 39.92 23.42
C ASN A 907 17.17 38.39 23.46
N ASN A 908 18.24 37.65 23.14
CA ASN A 908 18.22 36.19 23.26
C ASN A 908 18.30 35.80 24.73
N SER A 909 17.65 34.69 25.09
CA SER A 909 17.49 34.29 26.49
C SER A 909 18.76 33.72 27.13
N ASP A 910 19.79 33.44 26.34
CA ASP A 910 21.15 33.18 26.81
C ASP A 910 22.14 34.12 26.10
N SER A 911 22.87 33.63 25.10
CA SER A 911 23.99 34.33 24.49
C SER A 911 23.70 34.80 23.06
N GLY A 912 24.30 35.93 22.65
CA GLY A 912 24.15 36.43 21.28
C GLY A 912 24.78 35.49 20.25
N ILE A 913 26.07 35.18 20.41
CA ILE A 913 26.80 34.18 19.62
C ILE A 913 27.48 33.19 20.56
N PHE A 914 27.36 31.89 20.30
CA PHE A 914 28.01 30.83 21.09
C PHE A 914 28.81 29.86 20.21
N LEU A 915 30.09 29.63 20.55
CA LEU A 915 30.97 28.65 19.93
C LEU A 915 31.30 27.53 20.93
N TYR A 916 30.98 26.30 20.57
CA TYR A 916 31.29 25.08 21.33
C TYR A 916 32.22 24.18 20.48
N SER A 917 33.43 23.91 20.97
CA SER A 917 34.43 23.09 20.26
C SER A 917 34.57 23.42 18.77
N SER A 918 34.64 24.72 18.46
CA SER A 918 34.61 25.25 17.10
C SER A 918 35.74 26.26 16.90
N SER A 919 36.79 25.82 16.22
CA SER A 919 38.06 26.55 16.08
C SER A 919 38.15 27.33 14.76
N SER A 920 39.05 28.30 14.69
CA SER A 920 39.46 28.94 13.42
C SER A 920 38.33 29.65 12.67
N ASN A 921 37.38 30.26 13.37
CA ASN A 921 36.30 31.08 12.81
C ASN A 921 36.59 32.58 12.93
N ILE A 922 35.94 33.38 12.10
CA ILE A 922 36.01 34.85 12.11
C ILE A 922 34.66 35.39 12.59
N LEU A 923 34.68 36.17 13.66
CA LEU A 923 33.52 36.90 14.18
C LEU A 923 33.85 38.39 14.09
N SER A 924 33.22 39.13 13.18
CA SER A 924 33.53 40.56 13.05
C SER A 924 32.37 41.51 12.82
N ASN A 925 32.42 42.69 13.44
CA ASN A 925 31.39 43.73 13.33
C ASN A 925 29.98 43.26 13.75
N ASN A 926 29.85 42.19 14.55
CA ASN A 926 28.54 41.76 15.04
C ASN A 926 28.09 42.62 16.22
N ASN A 927 26.78 42.84 16.33
CA ASN A 927 26.15 43.47 17.48
C ASN A 927 25.47 42.41 18.34
N CYS A 928 26.14 41.99 19.41
CA CYS A 928 25.67 41.02 20.39
C CYS A 928 25.27 41.71 21.70
N SER A 929 24.35 42.66 21.62
CA SER A 929 23.92 43.48 22.75
C SER A 929 22.57 43.03 23.33
N ASP A 930 22.31 43.41 24.58
CA ASP A 930 21.01 43.23 25.24
C ASP A 930 20.58 41.74 25.38
N ASN A 931 21.54 40.80 25.48
CA ASN A 931 21.24 39.39 25.73
C ASN A 931 21.20 39.08 27.25
N LYS A 932 20.42 38.07 27.64
CA LYS A 932 20.17 37.74 29.06
C LYS A 932 21.34 37.03 29.75
N ASN A 933 22.42 36.73 29.03
CA ASN A 933 23.66 36.21 29.61
C ASN A 933 24.90 36.88 28.99
N THR A 934 25.41 36.38 27.87
CA THR A 934 26.71 36.81 27.31
C THR A 934 26.55 37.33 25.88
N GLY A 935 27.30 38.36 25.48
CA GLY A 935 27.33 38.80 24.09
C GLY A 935 27.90 37.73 23.16
N ILE A 936 29.19 37.39 23.35
CA ILE A 936 29.88 36.32 22.61
C ILE A 936 30.49 35.32 23.61
N TYR A 937 30.10 34.05 23.52
CA TYR A 937 30.63 32.98 24.37
C TYR A 937 31.46 31.97 23.55
N ILE A 938 32.67 31.67 24.02
CA ILE A 938 33.64 30.76 23.40
C ILE A 938 33.99 29.67 24.42
N TYR A 939 33.68 28.41 24.11
CA TYR A 939 33.77 27.30 25.05
C TYR A 939 34.41 26.03 24.49
N SER A 940 35.10 25.29 25.39
CA SER A 940 35.55 23.91 25.21
C SER A 940 36.39 23.67 23.96
N SER A 941 37.64 24.14 23.98
CA SER A 941 38.61 24.01 22.88
C SER A 941 38.17 24.69 21.58
N SER A 942 37.46 25.81 21.69
CA SER A 942 37.15 26.69 20.57
C SER A 942 38.34 27.63 20.30
N ASP A 943 39.40 27.05 19.75
CA ASP A 943 40.71 27.69 19.65
C ASP A 943 40.93 28.48 18.35
N TYR A 944 41.93 29.36 18.30
CA TYR A 944 42.36 30.05 17.07
C TYR A 944 41.27 30.89 16.37
N ASN A 945 40.24 31.35 17.09
CA ASN A 945 39.21 32.22 16.54
C ASN A 945 39.66 33.68 16.51
N ARG A 946 39.17 34.44 15.53
CA ARG A 946 39.40 35.89 15.40
C ARG A 946 38.11 36.66 15.70
N ILE A 947 38.09 37.37 16.80
CA ILE A 947 36.93 38.11 17.32
C ILE A 947 37.26 39.60 17.24
N THR A 948 36.75 40.29 16.21
CA THR A 948 37.19 41.65 15.86
C THR A 948 36.07 42.65 15.66
N ASN A 949 36.19 43.88 16.17
CA ASN A 949 35.23 44.97 15.93
C ASN A 949 33.77 44.67 16.37
N ASN A 950 33.52 43.71 17.25
CA ASN A 950 32.17 43.38 17.69
C ASN A 950 31.70 44.36 18.78
N THR A 951 30.38 44.57 18.87
CA THR A 951 29.74 45.35 19.94
C THR A 951 28.96 44.40 20.84
N CYS A 952 29.37 44.27 22.10
CA CYS A 952 28.77 43.37 23.09
C CYS A 952 28.34 44.18 24.32
N ASN A 953 27.26 44.95 24.18
CA ASN A 953 26.85 45.91 25.20
C ASN A 953 25.60 45.47 25.97
N ARG A 954 25.47 45.92 27.22
CA ARG A 954 24.25 45.72 28.02
C ARG A 954 23.79 44.26 28.11
N ASN A 955 24.73 43.32 28.08
CA ASN A 955 24.43 41.93 28.39
C ASN A 955 24.36 41.73 29.90
N THR A 956 23.50 40.82 30.36
CA THR A 956 23.23 40.66 31.80
C THR A 956 24.43 40.10 32.57
N ASN A 957 25.39 39.44 31.91
CA ASN A 957 26.65 39.01 32.52
C ASN A 957 27.85 39.62 31.77
N TYR A 958 28.31 38.97 30.71
CA TYR A 958 29.60 39.27 30.11
C TYR A 958 29.46 39.84 28.70
N GLY A 959 30.34 40.75 28.31
CA GLY A 959 30.47 41.14 26.89
C GLY A 959 30.99 39.96 26.06
N ILE A 960 32.18 39.46 26.41
CA ILE A 960 32.80 38.28 25.79
C ILE A 960 33.27 37.32 26.90
N PHE A 961 32.97 36.02 26.77
CA PHE A 961 33.43 35.01 27.72
C PHE A 961 34.22 33.90 27.00
N LEU A 962 35.40 33.56 27.51
CA LEU A 962 36.21 32.42 27.09
C LEU A 962 36.32 31.43 28.26
N ARG A 963 35.95 30.17 28.01
CA ARG A 963 36.17 29.09 28.98
C ARG A 963 36.77 27.84 28.33
N GLY A 964 37.97 27.46 28.79
CA GLY A 964 38.69 26.31 28.25
C GLY A 964 39.09 26.45 26.79
N SER A 965 39.37 27.67 26.30
CA SER A 965 39.70 27.92 24.88
C SER A 965 40.97 28.76 24.75
N ILE A 966 41.85 28.38 23.82
CA ILE A 966 43.22 28.90 23.73
C ILE A 966 43.53 29.56 22.39
N SER A 967 44.57 30.38 22.36
CA SER A 967 45.12 30.95 21.12
C SER A 967 44.12 31.77 20.29
N ASN A 968 43.12 32.38 20.93
CA ASN A 968 42.16 33.27 20.28
C ASN A 968 42.69 34.70 20.21
N ASN A 969 42.29 35.44 19.17
CA ASN A 969 42.62 36.84 18.98
C ASN A 969 41.36 37.70 19.14
N ILE A 970 41.31 38.51 20.19
CA ILE A 970 40.20 39.39 20.55
C ILE A 970 40.66 40.83 20.38
N THR A 971 40.25 41.49 19.30
CA THR A 971 40.79 42.82 18.94
C THR A 971 39.71 43.84 18.58
N ASN A 972 39.85 45.11 18.99
CA ASN A 972 38.93 46.20 18.61
C ASN A 972 37.45 45.99 18.99
N ASN A 973 37.13 45.13 19.96
CA ASN A 973 35.74 44.94 20.37
C ASN A 973 35.31 46.01 21.38
N ASN A 974 34.05 46.43 21.30
CA ASN A 974 33.41 47.31 22.26
C ASN A 974 32.56 46.46 23.23
N CYS A 975 32.98 46.37 24.49
CA CYS A 975 32.23 45.68 25.54
C CYS A 975 31.88 46.69 26.63
N SER A 976 30.67 47.22 26.58
CA SER A 976 30.25 48.33 27.44
C SER A 976 28.94 48.07 28.18
N ALA A 977 28.84 48.60 29.40
CA ALA A 977 27.64 48.55 30.23
C ALA A 977 27.08 47.14 30.45
N ASN A 978 27.93 46.10 30.45
CA ASN A 978 27.51 44.76 30.84
C ASN A 978 27.41 44.66 32.36
N SER A 979 26.46 43.88 32.89
CA SER A 979 26.20 43.85 34.34
C SER A 979 27.26 43.08 35.15
N TYR A 980 28.23 42.44 34.50
CA TYR A 980 29.45 41.93 35.11
C TYR A 980 30.71 42.45 34.37
N TYR A 981 31.34 41.62 33.55
CA TYR A 981 32.67 41.89 32.98
C TYR A 981 32.58 42.26 31.50
N GLY A 982 33.49 43.12 31.04
CA GLY A 982 33.67 43.32 29.61
C GLY A 982 34.13 42.02 28.93
N ILE A 983 35.25 41.46 29.39
CA ILE A 983 35.74 40.13 29.00
C ILE A 983 36.02 39.27 30.23
N TYR A 984 35.64 37.99 30.17
CA TYR A 984 35.99 36.98 31.17
C TYR A 984 36.81 35.84 30.55
N LEU A 985 37.91 35.44 31.20
CA LEU A 985 38.73 34.29 30.83
C LEU A 985 38.81 33.30 32.00
N ALA A 986 38.34 32.07 31.77
CA ALA A 986 38.45 30.96 32.71
C ALA A 986 39.14 29.76 32.05
N SER A 987 40.22 29.24 32.65
CA SER A 987 41.06 28.17 32.08
C SER A 987 41.39 28.36 30.59
N SER A 988 41.65 29.60 30.17
CA SER A 988 41.80 30.00 28.77
C SER A 988 43.17 30.63 28.56
N ASN A 989 44.09 29.84 28.01
CA ASN A 989 45.52 30.16 27.92
C ASN A 989 45.91 30.77 26.56
N ASN A 990 47.01 31.52 26.55
CA ASN A 990 47.68 31.97 25.32
C ASN A 990 46.79 32.77 24.35
N ASN A 991 45.81 33.52 24.84
CA ASN A 991 44.97 34.40 24.02
C ASN A 991 45.61 35.80 23.90
N THR A 992 45.35 36.48 22.78
CA THR A 992 45.78 37.86 22.53
C THR A 992 44.57 38.80 22.60
N ILE A 993 44.62 39.81 23.48
CA ILE A 993 43.53 40.76 23.71
C ILE A 993 44.07 42.17 23.51
N THR A 994 43.70 42.82 22.40
CA THR A 994 44.28 44.13 22.05
C THR A 994 43.29 45.15 21.51
N TYR A 995 43.51 46.43 21.77
CA TYR A 995 42.68 47.52 21.21
C TYR A 995 41.18 47.44 21.54
N ASN A 996 40.77 46.65 22.53
CA ASN A 996 39.36 46.57 22.93
C ASN A 996 38.96 47.77 23.80
N TYR A 997 37.70 48.18 23.70
CA TYR A 997 37.13 49.29 24.45
C TYR A 997 36.19 48.77 25.54
N PHE A 998 36.51 49.09 26.79
CA PHE A 998 35.73 48.73 27.97
C PHE A 998 35.19 49.98 28.63
N TYR A 999 33.87 50.12 28.67
CA TYR A 999 33.22 51.29 29.27
C TYR A 999 32.07 50.89 30.19
N GLN A 1000 32.12 51.36 31.44
CA GLN A 1000 31.03 51.21 32.42
C GLN A 1000 30.52 49.77 32.62
N ASN A 1001 31.37 48.77 32.47
CA ASN A 1001 31.01 47.43 32.92
C ASN A 1001 30.86 47.44 34.44
N ALA A 1002 29.83 46.76 34.95
CA ALA A 1002 29.43 46.87 36.35
C ALA A 1002 30.36 46.14 37.32
N ASN A 1003 31.38 45.43 36.85
CA ASN A 1003 32.54 45.01 37.65
C ASN A 1003 33.83 45.48 36.96
N TYR A 1004 34.64 44.56 36.44
CA TYR A 1004 35.89 44.85 35.75
C TYR A 1004 35.72 44.91 34.22
N GLY A 1005 36.59 45.65 33.53
CA GLY A 1005 36.70 45.60 32.08
C GLY A 1005 37.17 44.22 31.61
N ILE A 1006 38.14 43.62 32.32
CA ILE A 1006 38.61 42.24 32.09
C ILE A 1006 38.78 41.52 33.43
N ASN A 1007 38.32 40.27 33.49
CA ASN A 1007 38.62 39.33 34.58
C ASN A 1007 39.33 38.08 34.00
N ILE A 1008 40.46 37.70 34.60
CA ILE A 1008 41.23 36.50 34.27
C ILE A 1008 41.31 35.61 35.52
N SER A 1009 40.80 34.38 35.41
CA SER A 1009 40.81 33.41 36.49
C SER A 1009 40.96 31.95 36.04
N ASP A 1010 40.88 31.02 37.01
CA ASP A 1010 40.86 29.58 36.82
C ASP A 1010 42.07 29.05 36.03
N SER A 1011 43.27 29.52 36.39
CA SER A 1011 44.54 29.14 35.76
C SER A 1011 44.66 29.51 34.27
N SER A 1012 44.00 30.60 33.85
CA SER A 1012 44.19 31.24 32.53
C SER A 1012 45.55 31.95 32.46
N THR A 1013 46.56 31.32 31.87
CA THR A 1013 47.96 31.80 31.83
C THR A 1013 48.46 32.06 30.41
N GLY A 1014 49.55 32.81 30.27
CA GLY A 1014 50.20 33.08 28.98
C GLY A 1014 49.40 34.02 28.06
N ASN A 1015 48.35 34.66 28.56
CA ASN A 1015 47.56 35.62 27.78
C ASN A 1015 48.34 36.93 27.64
N ILE A 1016 48.18 37.61 26.50
CA ILE A 1016 48.85 38.88 26.17
C ILE A 1016 47.79 39.97 25.99
N LEU A 1017 47.84 41.01 26.83
CA LEU A 1017 46.85 42.08 26.93
C LEU A 1017 47.53 43.44 26.83
N HIS A 1018 47.40 44.14 25.71
CA HIS A 1018 48.02 45.46 25.52
C HIS A 1018 47.19 46.34 24.58
N HIS A 1019 47.39 47.66 24.63
CA HIS A 1019 46.65 48.66 23.86
C HIS A 1019 45.12 48.66 24.04
N ASN A 1020 44.57 48.04 25.09
CA ASN A 1020 43.14 48.13 25.38
C ASN A 1020 42.81 49.44 26.12
N TYR A 1021 41.57 49.91 25.97
CA TYR A 1021 41.08 51.16 26.55
C TYR A 1021 40.08 50.88 27.67
N PHE A 1022 40.47 51.14 28.91
CA PHE A 1022 39.64 50.96 30.10
C PHE A 1022 39.12 52.30 30.62
N TYR A 1023 37.81 52.48 30.61
CA TYR A 1023 37.15 53.69 31.10
C TYR A 1023 35.96 53.41 32.02
N GLN A 1024 36.08 53.82 33.30
CA GLN A 1024 35.00 53.72 34.29
C GLN A 1024 34.42 52.30 34.51
N ASN A 1025 35.24 51.25 34.41
CA ASN A 1025 34.80 49.88 34.71
C ASN A 1025 35.01 49.59 36.19
N ASN A 1026 34.11 50.05 37.08
CA ASN A 1026 34.32 50.06 38.54
C ASN A 1026 33.02 49.85 39.36
N GLY A 1027 32.03 49.07 38.89
CA GLY A 1027 30.91 48.75 39.78
C GLY A 1027 31.32 47.68 40.80
N ALA A 1028 31.08 47.91 42.10
CA ALA A 1028 31.02 46.96 43.22
C ALA A 1028 31.95 45.71 43.32
N GLY A 1029 33.08 45.61 42.60
CA GLY A 1029 34.00 44.47 42.62
C GLY A 1029 34.89 44.44 43.87
N LYS A 1030 34.93 43.29 44.56
CA LYS A 1030 35.63 43.01 45.82
C LYS A 1030 37.17 42.99 45.70
N GLY A 1031 37.78 44.08 45.24
CA GLY A 1031 39.24 44.29 45.23
C GLY A 1031 39.71 45.15 46.41
N VAL A 1032 40.97 44.96 46.82
CA VAL A 1032 41.57 45.55 48.05
C VAL A 1032 41.61 47.08 48.01
N ASN A 1033 41.41 47.73 46.84
CA ASN A 1033 41.52 49.18 46.66
C ASN A 1033 40.33 49.88 45.94
N GLY A 1034 39.25 49.18 45.59
CA GLY A 1034 37.98 49.77 45.11
C GLY A 1034 38.01 50.61 43.81
N ASN A 1035 39.16 50.72 43.14
CA ASN A 1035 39.40 51.60 41.99
C ASN A 1035 39.99 50.88 40.76
N CYS A 1036 40.29 49.58 40.83
CA CYS A 1036 40.92 48.86 39.73
C CYS A 1036 39.90 48.47 38.65
N GLN A 1037 40.30 48.59 37.38
CA GLN A 1037 39.44 48.31 36.23
C GLN A 1037 39.63 46.89 35.65
N ALA A 1038 40.51 46.07 36.26
CA ALA A 1038 40.85 44.72 35.81
C ALA A 1038 41.22 43.81 37.00
N TYR A 1039 41.01 42.49 36.82
CA TYR A 1039 41.30 41.44 37.80
C TYR A 1039 42.09 40.28 37.16
N ASP A 1040 43.13 39.79 37.84
CA ASP A 1040 43.97 38.66 37.44
C ASP A 1040 44.48 37.87 38.67
N ASP A 1041 43.96 36.67 38.88
CA ASP A 1041 44.41 35.73 39.94
C ASP A 1041 45.09 34.47 39.41
N ALA A 1042 45.25 34.35 38.09
CA ALA A 1042 45.76 33.15 37.43
C ALA A 1042 47.30 33.11 37.33
N GLY A 1043 47.97 34.27 37.36
CA GLY A 1043 49.43 34.40 37.24
C GLY A 1043 49.96 34.08 35.83
N GLY A 1044 51.14 34.62 35.48
CA GLY A 1044 51.80 34.30 34.19
C GLY A 1044 51.15 34.90 32.94
N ASN A 1045 50.34 35.96 33.08
CA ASN A 1045 49.81 36.77 31.99
C ASN A 1045 50.64 38.03 31.78
N TYR A 1046 50.64 38.56 30.54
CA TYR A 1046 51.41 39.74 30.14
C TYR A 1046 50.46 40.90 29.85
N TRP A 1047 50.50 41.95 30.67
CA TRP A 1047 49.67 43.16 30.53
C TRP A 1047 50.35 44.28 29.70
N TYR A 1048 51.29 43.89 28.84
CA TYR A 1048 52.05 44.77 27.96
C TYR A 1048 52.57 44.00 26.73
N ASP A 1049 52.98 44.71 25.68
CA ASP A 1049 53.64 44.14 24.50
C ASP A 1049 55.09 43.74 24.82
N ASN A 1050 55.45 42.46 24.67
CA ASN A 1050 56.81 41.99 24.99
C ASN A 1050 57.91 42.63 24.11
N THR A 1051 57.55 43.15 22.93
CA THR A 1051 58.47 43.80 21.98
C THR A 1051 58.56 45.30 22.23
N THR A 1052 57.43 46.00 22.25
CA THR A 1052 57.41 47.48 22.35
C THR A 1052 57.40 47.99 23.80
N ARG A 1053 57.07 47.12 24.76
CA ARG A 1053 56.83 47.44 26.17
C ARG A 1053 55.66 48.40 26.39
N GLU A 1054 54.80 48.58 25.39
CA GLU A 1054 53.59 49.39 25.49
C GLU A 1054 52.48 48.62 26.24
N GLY A 1055 51.79 49.31 27.15
CA GLY A 1055 50.74 48.75 28.01
C GLY A 1055 49.33 49.04 27.53
N ASN A 1056 48.39 49.07 28.48
CA ASN A 1056 46.99 49.43 28.25
C ASN A 1056 46.71 50.88 28.68
N TYR A 1057 45.65 51.49 28.15
CA TYR A 1057 45.18 52.80 28.59
C TYR A 1057 44.17 52.65 29.74
N TRP A 1058 44.44 53.35 30.84
CA TRP A 1058 43.62 53.32 32.05
C TRP A 1058 43.14 54.74 32.38
N SER A 1059 41.82 54.97 32.32
CA SER A 1059 41.25 56.33 32.50
C SER A 1059 41.48 56.97 33.87
N ASN A 1060 41.86 56.16 34.87
CA ASN A 1060 42.06 56.54 36.27
C ASN A 1060 43.53 56.45 36.70
N TRP A 1061 44.47 56.31 35.75
CA TRP A 1061 45.91 56.31 36.02
C TRP A 1061 46.50 57.69 35.76
N ASP A 1062 47.04 58.33 36.81
CA ASP A 1062 47.65 59.66 36.75
C ASP A 1062 49.18 59.66 36.60
N GLY A 1063 49.79 58.46 36.47
CA GLY A 1063 51.25 58.29 36.36
C GLY A 1063 52.04 58.52 37.66
N SER A 1064 51.40 58.78 38.81
CA SER A 1064 52.08 59.18 40.04
C SER A 1064 52.27 58.02 41.05
N GLY A 1065 53.26 57.17 40.78
CA GLY A 1065 53.89 56.29 41.79
C GLY A 1065 55.22 56.90 42.23
N TRP A 1066 55.41 57.15 43.53
CA TRP A 1066 56.59 57.84 44.07
C TRP A 1066 57.91 57.12 43.72
N GLY A 1067 58.69 57.67 42.78
CA GLY A 1067 60.15 57.47 42.69
C GLY A 1067 60.71 56.68 41.49
N THR A 1068 59.89 55.99 40.70
CA THR A 1068 60.21 55.34 39.42
C THR A 1068 58.91 55.19 38.60
N PRO A 1069 58.92 54.97 37.26
CA PRO A 1069 57.69 54.76 36.50
C PRO A 1069 56.95 53.52 37.05
N GLY A 1070 55.93 53.72 37.90
CA GLY A 1070 55.24 52.64 38.60
C GLY A 1070 54.20 51.96 37.70
N ALA A 1071 54.06 50.64 37.80
CA ALA A 1071 53.03 49.88 37.10
C ALA A 1071 51.62 50.22 37.60
N TYR A 1072 50.61 50.14 36.74
CA TYR A 1072 49.20 50.26 37.13
C TYR A 1072 48.77 49.03 37.97
N PRO A 1073 48.10 49.20 39.12
CA PRO A 1073 47.68 48.09 39.97
C PRO A 1073 46.54 47.29 39.33
N ILE A 1074 46.67 45.95 39.33
CA ILE A 1074 45.64 45.00 38.89
C ILE A 1074 45.21 44.19 40.11
N ASP A 1075 43.91 44.05 40.35
CA ASP A 1075 43.42 43.29 41.50
C ASP A 1075 43.69 41.79 41.31
N GLY A 1076 44.13 41.10 42.37
CA GLY A 1076 44.42 39.66 42.36
C GLY A 1076 45.86 39.32 42.79
N THR A 1077 46.23 38.05 42.68
CA THR A 1077 47.55 37.53 43.13
C THR A 1077 48.68 37.82 42.14
N ALA A 1078 48.35 38.22 40.90
CA ALA A 1078 49.30 38.52 39.84
C ALA A 1078 49.67 40.02 39.75
N GLY A 1079 49.11 40.88 40.61
CA GLY A 1079 49.27 42.34 40.57
C GLY A 1079 50.59 42.92 41.12
N ALA A 1080 51.72 42.20 41.00
CA ALA A 1080 53.04 42.68 41.42
C ALA A 1080 53.98 42.91 40.24
#